data_AF-A0A948VZH7-F1
#
_entry.id   AF-A0A948VZH7-F1
#
_cell.length_a   1.000
_cell.length_b   1.000
_cell.length_c   1.000
_cell.angle_alpha   90.00
_cell.angle_beta   90.00
_cell.angle_gamma   90.00
#
_symmetry.space_group_name_H-M   'P 1'
#
loop_
_entity.id
_entity.type
_entity.pdbx_description
1 polymer ?
#
loop_
_entity_poly.entity_id
_entity_poly.type
_entity_poly.pdbx_seq_one_letter_code
_entity_poly.pdbx_strand_id
1 'polypeptide(L)'
;MDMIELEQMRREWVDVTRKNGFREGITDLLAHQYSEKTHFIFELLQNAEDALATEVEFRVESQRLVFSHNGERLFSDENVESITSIGKSTKQTDYTQIGKHGIGFKAVFAYTHTPRIHSGDKHFDIEDVVIPCLLTGNEVPTDLKPEETRIILPFDSDAILGVRRFRELVSAETARADISDALKKLNIRTLLFLRHIEEIRWTLVDGTEGAYLRESRSEPNRTSLRHVDVTDGVRTESWLVFEQETNVTDDGKDNECIVEVAFFVENGKVIPARNTELVVYFPTEKNTGLAFLIQGPFKTTKARDNIKLKDPANKELLETAAHLAADSLETLRDLKFLDVSSYLALPLQVPEDSFFHPVYERFRETLRTKSLLPAYDGTFIKASEAKLARGKELVELFLPGQLGLLFVKEKLCWLDVSITESGTLADLHTYLIGRKKYQGSKDWEIEPLWDGLQVDADTLAPKLTAVFLGRQPMPWLVEFIQYAAQGASAIKRTPFIRLVSGKQVSLPASAEMIRPAWFAPQNAAGLNLSVFLLVHPELAANGDIRKFLEKEGIREIDAVAIVEKSILPKYQDINPCFDESTYRVDLCRIREAYGKANDTERAQLNTSLNKYGWLACIHASGNAPDIIVWKKPGASDLFEKTAAYEIWFDGLENVNAYFLHSSVIEILNGAVASLAKTTTALTTNLSTNEYTISLSNEYYRNHKQGLNGFNPNATIVGIKSALAANWTQDRSKVLWKALLSDPLKIISGETQSSRNRQKLDKAPKKIEYTDVGNLCRNQAWLPDKSGKWRMPSELLLNDLSEGFESTSIAAKELAEKIGMRQPEREQALEYVTGGDAKFKMLIKHYQSASDHEREKFLKIIPHELSEPVPSFKDGLKNLGRPQKGIIEHGDIERSPVSDPGSYQGNLIGRVETGIEEHQSTPRKITFSPVRDLPSNAEARHFLYEQYKGCCQITGTTFPKASRNTDGMAENYFEACSLLSYGNADYLNDAGNMLCVSADTMAKFKYASVEFIENPEDAIETFKANGEQAESVSVKIQLAGEECSIKWSQRHFMRLVALYEKA
;
A
#
# COMPACT_ATOMS: atom_id res chain seq x y z
N MET A 1 -21.63 -65.24 56.37
CA MET A 1 -23.01 -65.62 56.04
C MET A 1 -22.89 -66.59 54.89
N ASP A 2 -23.42 -67.81 55.01
CA ASP A 2 -23.40 -68.76 53.90
C ASP A 2 -24.45 -68.44 52.84
N MET A 3 -24.44 -69.17 51.72
CA MET A 3 -25.34 -68.88 50.60
C MET A 3 -26.82 -69.15 50.93
N ILE A 4 -27.12 -70.06 51.86
CA ILE A 4 -28.48 -70.42 52.28
C ILE A 4 -29.03 -69.36 53.25
N GLU A 5 -28.20 -68.91 54.21
CA GLU A 5 -28.50 -67.75 55.06
C GLU A 5 -28.77 -66.49 54.21
N LEU A 6 -27.92 -66.24 53.20
CA LEU A 6 -28.04 -65.12 52.26
C LEU A 6 -29.31 -65.25 51.40
N GLU A 7 -29.64 -66.43 50.89
CA GLU A 7 -30.88 -66.69 50.15
C GLU A 7 -32.10 -66.33 51.00
N GLN A 8 -32.18 -66.86 52.23
CA GLN A 8 -33.32 -66.59 53.11
C GLN A 8 -33.44 -65.09 53.44
N MET A 9 -32.35 -64.44 53.84
CA MET A 9 -32.34 -63.00 54.13
C MET A 9 -32.81 -62.17 52.92
N ARG A 10 -32.39 -62.53 51.71
CA ARG A 10 -32.80 -61.83 50.48
C ARG A 10 -34.27 -62.10 50.14
N ARG A 11 -34.79 -63.32 50.34
CA ARG A 11 -36.23 -63.63 50.17
C ARG A 11 -37.09 -62.80 51.13
N GLU A 12 -36.75 -62.76 52.40
CA GLU A 12 -37.44 -61.95 53.42
C GLU A 12 -37.42 -60.45 53.07
N TRP A 13 -36.26 -59.93 52.65
CA TRP A 13 -36.11 -58.53 52.22
C TRP A 13 -36.96 -58.19 50.99
N VAL A 14 -37.00 -59.07 49.96
CA VAL A 14 -37.83 -58.86 48.76
C VAL A 14 -39.31 -58.83 49.13
N ASP A 15 -39.77 -59.71 50.01
CA ASP A 15 -41.18 -59.75 50.43
C ASP A 15 -41.61 -58.52 51.26
N VAL A 16 -40.74 -58.01 52.14
CA VAL A 16 -40.98 -56.73 52.83
C VAL A 16 -41.01 -55.56 51.84
N THR A 17 -40.06 -55.52 50.91
CA THR A 17 -39.95 -54.47 49.88
C THR A 17 -41.15 -54.48 48.92
N ARG A 18 -41.65 -55.67 48.57
CA ARG A 18 -42.86 -55.90 47.76
C ARG A 18 -44.13 -55.44 48.50
N LYS A 19 -44.28 -55.77 49.79
CA LYS A 19 -45.42 -55.34 50.63
C LYS A 19 -45.51 -53.82 50.79
N ASN A 20 -44.36 -53.13 50.77
CA ASN A 20 -44.26 -51.68 50.96
C ASN A 20 -44.27 -50.87 49.63
N GLY A 21 -44.53 -51.49 48.47
CA GLY A 21 -44.57 -50.82 47.16
C GLY A 21 -43.21 -50.33 46.62
N PHE A 22 -42.14 -50.42 47.40
CA PHE A 22 -40.81 -49.85 47.07
C PHE A 22 -40.09 -50.56 45.92
N ARG A 23 -40.61 -51.72 45.45
CA ARG A 23 -40.10 -52.47 44.29
C ARG A 23 -40.16 -51.69 42.98
N GLU A 24 -41.18 -50.85 42.79
CA GLU A 24 -41.35 -50.06 41.56
C GLU A 24 -40.21 -49.04 41.41
N GLY A 25 -39.92 -48.27 42.46
CA GLY A 25 -38.79 -47.32 42.45
C GLY A 25 -37.40 -47.96 42.30
N ILE A 26 -37.19 -49.21 42.77
CA ILE A 26 -35.96 -49.97 42.49
C ILE A 26 -35.89 -50.38 41.01
N THR A 27 -37.02 -50.78 40.43
CA THR A 27 -37.13 -51.17 39.02
C THR A 27 -36.85 -49.98 38.11
N ASP A 28 -37.48 -48.84 38.36
CA ASP A 28 -37.26 -47.60 37.62
C ASP A 28 -35.79 -47.15 37.72
N LEU A 29 -35.18 -47.27 38.91
CA LEU A 29 -33.79 -46.91 39.14
C LEU A 29 -32.80 -47.80 38.35
N LEU A 30 -33.15 -49.06 38.08
CA LEU A 30 -32.35 -49.94 37.21
C LEU A 30 -32.63 -49.66 35.71
N ALA A 31 -33.88 -49.38 35.35
CA ALA A 31 -34.28 -49.11 33.97
C ALA A 31 -33.71 -47.79 33.41
N HIS A 32 -33.51 -46.78 34.26
CA HIS A 32 -33.03 -45.45 33.86
C HIS A 32 -31.51 -45.23 34.07
N GLN A 33 -30.72 -46.28 34.36
CA GLN A 33 -29.29 -46.14 34.66
C GLN A 33 -28.35 -46.27 33.45
N TYR A 34 -28.78 -46.93 32.37
CA TYR A 34 -27.98 -47.17 31.17
C TYR A 34 -28.74 -46.68 29.94
N SER A 35 -28.05 -45.96 29.04
CA SER A 35 -28.61 -45.45 27.77
C SER A 35 -28.91 -46.59 26.79
N GLU A 36 -28.01 -47.57 26.71
CA GLU A 36 -28.18 -48.79 25.91
C GLU A 36 -28.36 -50.04 26.78
N LYS A 37 -29.33 -50.90 26.42
CA LYS A 37 -29.58 -52.18 27.10
C LYS A 37 -28.39 -53.14 27.03
N THR A 38 -27.58 -53.04 25.97
CA THR A 38 -26.42 -53.87 25.65
C THR A 38 -25.16 -53.53 26.47
N HIS A 39 -25.18 -52.45 27.26
CA HIS A 39 -24.05 -52.03 28.11
C HIS A 39 -23.54 -53.12 29.07
N PHE A 40 -24.36 -54.12 29.40
CA PHE A 40 -23.96 -55.28 30.21
C PHE A 40 -22.75 -56.03 29.63
N ILE A 41 -22.49 -55.97 28.32
CA ILE A 41 -21.33 -56.60 27.66
C ILE A 41 -20.02 -56.05 28.24
N PHE A 42 -19.91 -54.72 28.41
CA PHE A 42 -18.73 -54.09 29.01
C PHE A 42 -18.61 -54.40 30.51
N GLU A 43 -19.73 -54.49 31.23
CA GLU A 43 -19.73 -54.88 32.65
C GLU A 43 -19.29 -56.35 32.82
N LEU A 44 -19.67 -57.26 31.91
CA LEU A 44 -19.20 -58.65 31.91
C LEU A 44 -17.69 -58.74 31.57
N LEU A 45 -17.23 -58.02 30.54
CA LEU A 45 -15.80 -57.90 30.21
C LEU A 45 -15.00 -57.36 31.40
N GLN A 46 -15.52 -56.36 32.11
CA GLN A 46 -14.88 -55.82 33.30
C GLN A 46 -14.75 -56.86 34.41
N ASN A 47 -15.78 -57.66 34.66
CA ASN A 47 -15.71 -58.72 35.68
C ASN A 47 -14.68 -59.80 35.31
N ALA A 48 -14.46 -60.07 34.01
CA ALA A 48 -13.41 -60.98 33.55
C ALA A 48 -12.00 -60.38 33.70
N GLU A 49 -11.82 -59.09 33.38
CA GLU A 49 -10.57 -58.34 33.60
C GLU A 49 -10.22 -58.23 35.10
N ASP A 50 -11.20 -57.86 35.94
CA ASP A 50 -11.10 -57.87 37.41
C ASP A 50 -10.74 -59.27 37.94
N ALA A 51 -11.11 -60.33 37.22
CA ALA A 51 -10.82 -61.72 37.54
C ALA A 51 -9.51 -62.27 36.94
N LEU A 52 -8.72 -61.42 36.27
CA LEU A 52 -7.45 -61.75 35.59
C LEU A 52 -7.58 -62.72 34.40
N ALA A 53 -8.72 -62.73 33.71
CA ALA A 53 -8.90 -63.55 32.51
C ALA A 53 -8.07 -63.03 31.32
N THR A 54 -7.52 -63.95 30.52
CA THR A 54 -6.90 -63.63 29.22
C THR A 54 -7.84 -63.89 28.04
N GLU A 55 -8.75 -64.86 28.15
CA GLU A 55 -9.68 -65.28 27.11
C GLU A 55 -11.14 -65.16 27.57
N VAL A 56 -11.99 -64.63 26.68
CA VAL A 56 -13.43 -64.49 26.88
C VAL A 56 -14.20 -65.04 25.67
N GLU A 57 -15.33 -65.72 25.91
CA GLU A 57 -16.25 -66.20 24.87
C GLU A 57 -17.69 -65.71 25.11
N PHE A 58 -18.34 -65.17 24.08
CA PHE A 58 -19.79 -64.87 24.04
C PHE A 58 -20.51 -65.77 23.01
N ARG A 59 -21.31 -66.73 23.48
CA ARG A 59 -22.10 -67.63 22.62
C ARG A 59 -23.58 -67.28 22.67
N VAL A 60 -24.08 -66.64 21.62
CA VAL A 60 -25.50 -66.30 21.45
C VAL A 60 -26.22 -67.54 20.93
N GLU A 61 -27.08 -68.14 21.75
CA GLU A 61 -27.91 -69.29 21.40
C GLU A 61 -29.39 -68.89 21.19
N SER A 62 -30.20 -69.81 20.66
CA SER A 62 -31.60 -69.56 20.28
C SER A 62 -32.51 -69.02 21.39
N GLN A 63 -32.17 -69.27 22.67
CA GLN A 63 -32.97 -68.94 23.86
C GLN A 63 -32.13 -68.38 25.04
N ARG A 64 -30.83 -68.15 24.86
CA ARG A 64 -29.93 -67.67 25.92
C ARG A 64 -28.66 -67.06 25.34
N LEU A 65 -28.01 -66.17 26.09
CA LEU A 65 -26.57 -65.89 25.93
C LEU A 65 -25.78 -66.76 26.93
N VAL A 66 -24.66 -67.31 26.50
CA VAL A 66 -23.62 -67.86 27.38
C VAL A 66 -22.39 -66.96 27.29
N PHE A 67 -21.85 -66.59 28.44
CA PHE A 67 -20.58 -65.87 28.60
C PHE A 67 -19.64 -66.74 29.42
N SER A 68 -18.39 -66.90 29.01
CA SER A 68 -17.39 -67.65 29.76
C SER A 68 -16.00 -67.02 29.67
N HIS A 69 -15.22 -67.13 30.74
CA HIS A 69 -13.83 -66.65 30.80
C HIS A 69 -12.94 -67.55 31.68
N ASN A 70 -11.63 -67.47 31.44
CA ASN A 70 -10.58 -68.26 32.10
C ASN A 70 -9.91 -67.54 33.29
N GLY A 71 -10.66 -66.72 34.04
CA GLY A 71 -10.09 -65.88 35.10
C GLY A 71 -9.68 -66.69 36.33
N GLU A 72 -8.42 -66.55 36.77
CA GLU A 72 -7.86 -67.23 37.95
C GLU A 72 -8.66 -66.96 39.25
N ARG A 73 -9.36 -65.82 39.33
CA ARG A 73 -10.17 -65.43 40.50
C ARG A 73 -11.60 -65.93 40.40
N LEU A 74 -11.83 -67.10 40.99
CA LEU A 74 -13.17 -67.70 41.14
C LEU A 74 -14.00 -66.98 42.24
N PHE A 75 -15.32 -67.13 42.19
CA PHE A 75 -16.24 -66.46 43.13
C PHE A 75 -16.07 -66.93 44.60
N SER A 76 -15.82 -65.99 45.51
CA SER A 76 -16.02 -66.18 46.95
C SER A 76 -17.48 -65.92 47.35
N ASP A 77 -17.87 -66.33 48.56
CA ASP A 77 -19.19 -66.01 49.11
C ASP A 77 -19.42 -64.48 49.26
N GLU A 78 -18.33 -63.71 49.40
CA GLU A 78 -18.36 -62.23 49.42
C GLU A 78 -18.64 -61.65 48.02
N ASN A 79 -18.18 -62.31 46.95
CA ASN A 79 -18.58 -61.98 45.58
C ASN A 79 -20.07 -62.28 45.37
N VAL A 80 -20.59 -63.38 45.93
CA VAL A 80 -22.03 -63.72 45.87
C VAL A 80 -22.88 -62.72 46.66
N GLU A 81 -22.46 -62.28 47.85
CA GLU A 81 -23.18 -61.20 48.58
C GLU A 81 -23.13 -59.88 47.79
N SER A 82 -21.96 -59.52 47.25
CA SER A 82 -21.77 -58.28 46.48
C SER A 82 -22.63 -58.25 45.20
N ILE A 83 -22.56 -59.28 44.36
CA ILE A 83 -23.29 -59.33 43.08
C ILE A 83 -24.82 -59.40 43.26
N THR A 84 -25.27 -59.92 44.41
CA THR A 84 -26.70 -59.96 44.78
C THR A 84 -27.18 -58.71 45.50
N SER A 85 -26.29 -57.87 46.04
CA SER A 85 -26.63 -56.61 46.73
C SER A 85 -27.32 -55.57 45.83
N ILE A 86 -27.83 -54.50 46.45
CA ILE A 86 -28.16 -53.23 45.79
C ILE A 86 -27.62 -52.09 46.67
N GLY A 87 -26.88 -51.14 46.09
CA GLY A 87 -26.46 -49.90 46.76
C GLY A 87 -25.32 -50.02 47.81
N LYS A 88 -24.87 -51.24 48.14
CA LYS A 88 -23.64 -51.49 48.92
C LYS A 88 -22.62 -52.19 48.04
N SER A 89 -21.62 -51.46 47.55
CA SER A 89 -20.48 -52.06 46.85
C SER A 89 -19.34 -52.34 47.82
N THR A 90 -18.71 -53.51 47.73
CA THR A 90 -17.41 -53.77 48.38
C THR A 90 -16.30 -52.90 47.78
N LYS A 91 -16.43 -52.48 46.51
CA LYS A 91 -15.51 -51.60 45.79
C LYS A 91 -15.58 -50.12 46.22
N GLN A 92 -16.01 -49.79 47.44
CA GLN A 92 -16.04 -48.40 47.93
C GLN A 92 -14.66 -47.86 48.34
N THR A 93 -13.72 -48.75 48.67
CA THR A 93 -12.37 -48.39 49.17
C THR A 93 -11.31 -48.29 48.08
N ASP A 94 -11.56 -48.82 46.89
CA ASP A 94 -10.66 -48.76 45.75
C ASP A 94 -11.07 -47.61 44.82
N TYR A 95 -10.12 -46.80 44.39
CA TYR A 95 -10.36 -45.71 43.44
C TYR A 95 -10.29 -46.17 41.98
N THR A 96 -9.43 -47.15 41.70
CA THR A 96 -9.16 -47.67 40.37
C THR A 96 -10.33 -48.52 39.88
N GLN A 97 -10.87 -49.40 40.73
CA GLN A 97 -11.93 -50.33 40.35
C GLN A 97 -13.26 -49.63 40.04
N ILE A 98 -13.72 -49.77 38.80
CA ILE A 98 -15.10 -49.42 38.44
C ILE A 98 -16.08 -50.34 39.21
N GLY A 99 -17.20 -49.75 39.68
CA GLY A 99 -18.28 -50.48 40.34
C GLY A 99 -18.69 -49.97 41.73
N LYS A 100 -18.26 -48.75 42.14
CA LYS A 100 -18.54 -48.12 43.45
C LYS A 100 -20.01 -48.13 43.94
N HIS A 101 -21.00 -48.43 43.08
CA HIS A 101 -22.44 -48.46 43.42
C HIS A 101 -23.09 -49.85 43.48
N GLY A 102 -22.43 -50.94 43.04
CA GLY A 102 -23.01 -52.31 43.08
C GLY A 102 -24.13 -52.58 42.06
N ILE A 103 -24.23 -51.75 41.01
CA ILE A 103 -25.28 -51.77 39.98
C ILE A 103 -24.83 -52.33 38.62
N GLY A 104 -23.53 -52.52 38.42
CA GLY A 104 -22.91 -52.85 37.12
C GLY A 104 -23.48 -54.12 36.48
N PHE A 105 -23.23 -55.26 37.13
CA PHE A 105 -23.79 -56.55 36.73
C PHE A 105 -25.31 -56.55 36.59
N LYS A 106 -26.05 -55.68 37.30
CA LYS A 106 -27.51 -55.64 37.21
C LYS A 106 -28.02 -55.27 35.80
N ALA A 107 -27.16 -54.71 34.94
CA ALA A 107 -27.47 -54.50 33.52
C ALA A 107 -27.88 -55.79 32.78
N VAL A 108 -27.40 -56.99 33.19
CA VAL A 108 -27.81 -58.25 32.54
C VAL A 108 -29.33 -58.49 32.62
N PHE A 109 -29.98 -57.97 33.66
CA PHE A 109 -31.43 -58.08 33.83
C PHE A 109 -32.22 -57.31 32.76
N ALA A 110 -31.59 -56.57 31.84
CA ALA A 110 -32.24 -56.00 30.66
C ALA A 110 -32.73 -57.07 29.67
N TYR A 111 -32.09 -58.25 29.63
CA TYR A 111 -32.41 -59.36 28.69
C TYR A 111 -32.74 -60.70 29.35
N THR A 112 -32.55 -60.83 30.67
CA THR A 112 -32.98 -62.01 31.44
C THR A 112 -33.76 -61.62 32.70
N HIS A 113 -34.49 -62.57 33.29
CA HIS A 113 -35.09 -62.47 34.62
C HIS A 113 -34.34 -63.29 35.69
N THR A 114 -33.49 -64.22 35.28
CA THR A 114 -32.79 -65.21 36.14
C THR A 114 -31.42 -65.55 35.54
N PRO A 115 -30.40 -64.69 35.67
CA PRO A 115 -29.04 -65.03 35.28
C PRO A 115 -28.49 -66.15 36.17
N ARG A 116 -27.84 -67.11 35.54
CA ARG A 116 -27.20 -68.28 36.16
C ARG A 116 -25.70 -68.09 36.17
N ILE A 117 -25.04 -68.40 37.29
CA ILE A 117 -23.59 -68.25 37.47
C ILE A 117 -23.00 -69.58 37.95
N HIS A 118 -21.92 -69.99 37.30
CA HIS A 118 -21.05 -71.09 37.73
C HIS A 118 -19.61 -70.57 37.81
N SER A 119 -18.97 -70.72 38.97
CA SER A 119 -17.56 -70.36 39.20
C SER A 119 -17.05 -71.12 40.42
N GLY A 120 -16.02 -71.96 40.26
CA GLY A 120 -15.51 -72.79 41.36
C GLY A 120 -16.60 -73.68 41.98
N ASP A 121 -16.77 -73.61 43.30
CA ASP A 121 -17.83 -74.30 44.06
C ASP A 121 -19.19 -73.56 44.03
N LYS A 122 -19.25 -72.34 43.47
CA LYS A 122 -20.45 -71.50 43.48
C LYS A 122 -21.28 -71.75 42.22
N HIS A 123 -22.49 -72.28 42.41
CA HIS A 123 -23.47 -72.53 41.35
C HIS A 123 -24.84 -72.01 41.78
N PHE A 124 -25.33 -70.93 41.16
CA PHE A 124 -26.57 -70.28 41.58
C PHE A 124 -27.27 -69.52 40.46
N ASP A 125 -28.60 -69.45 40.54
CA ASP A 125 -29.41 -68.48 39.81
C ASP A 125 -29.60 -67.21 40.66
N ILE A 126 -29.80 -66.04 40.05
CA ILE A 126 -30.22 -64.82 40.78
C ILE A 126 -31.68 -64.49 40.47
N GLU A 127 -32.57 -64.80 41.42
CA GLU A 127 -33.99 -64.46 41.36
C GLU A 127 -34.28 -63.02 41.84
N ASP A 128 -35.32 -62.40 41.28
CA ASP A 128 -35.86 -61.10 41.71
C ASP A 128 -34.76 -60.03 41.93
N VAL A 129 -33.74 -60.03 41.06
CA VAL A 129 -32.54 -59.16 41.04
C VAL A 129 -31.54 -59.35 42.20
N VAL A 130 -31.93 -59.96 43.32
CA VAL A 130 -31.13 -59.96 44.57
C VAL A 130 -31.05 -61.27 45.34
N ILE A 131 -31.76 -62.33 44.93
CA ILE A 131 -31.83 -63.59 45.69
C ILE A 131 -30.92 -64.61 45.00
N PRO A 132 -29.76 -65.01 45.57
CA PRO A 132 -29.04 -66.17 45.07
C PRO A 132 -29.82 -67.44 45.43
N CYS A 133 -30.08 -68.29 44.45
CA CYS A 133 -30.72 -69.60 44.62
C CYS A 133 -29.70 -70.69 44.32
N LEU A 134 -29.35 -71.50 45.31
CA LEU A 134 -28.34 -72.55 45.15
C LEU A 134 -28.81 -73.64 44.16
N LEU A 135 -27.99 -73.95 43.15
CA LEU A 135 -28.23 -75.03 42.18
C LEU A 135 -27.57 -76.33 42.64
N THR A 136 -28.21 -77.48 42.42
CA THR A 136 -27.71 -78.76 42.95
C THR A 136 -27.79 -79.93 41.97
N GLY A 137 -26.85 -80.87 42.09
CA GLY A 137 -26.84 -82.12 41.32
C GLY A 137 -26.84 -81.88 39.80
N ASN A 138 -27.89 -82.33 39.12
CA ASN A 138 -28.01 -82.31 37.66
C ASN A 138 -28.12 -80.90 37.04
N GLU A 139 -28.23 -79.85 37.86
CA GLU A 139 -28.31 -78.46 37.40
C GLU A 139 -26.95 -77.83 37.09
N VAL A 140 -25.86 -78.48 37.53
CA VAL A 140 -24.48 -78.05 37.30
C VAL A 140 -23.98 -78.65 35.97
N PRO A 141 -23.47 -77.85 35.02
CA PRO A 141 -22.89 -78.35 33.78
C PRO A 141 -21.70 -79.27 34.03
N THR A 142 -21.69 -80.44 33.38
CA THR A 142 -20.62 -81.45 33.51
C THR A 142 -19.39 -81.17 32.66
N ASP A 143 -19.43 -80.11 31.85
CA ASP A 143 -18.40 -79.67 30.91
C ASP A 143 -17.65 -78.39 31.35
N LEU A 144 -17.93 -77.89 32.57
CA LEU A 144 -17.19 -76.78 33.19
C LEU A 144 -15.73 -77.15 33.43
N LYS A 145 -14.80 -76.29 32.99
CA LYS A 145 -13.38 -76.42 33.34
C LYS A 145 -13.14 -75.91 34.78
N PRO A 146 -12.10 -76.38 35.51
CA PRO A 146 -11.88 -75.98 36.91
C PRO A 146 -11.68 -74.47 37.14
N GLU A 147 -11.10 -73.78 36.17
CA GLU A 147 -10.79 -72.34 36.18
C GLU A 147 -11.77 -71.53 35.28
N GLU A 148 -12.87 -72.14 34.84
CA GLU A 148 -13.89 -71.46 34.04
C GLU A 148 -14.95 -70.82 34.92
N THR A 149 -15.16 -69.51 34.75
CA THR A 149 -16.37 -68.84 35.20
C THR A 149 -17.33 -68.70 34.03
N ARG A 150 -18.54 -69.26 34.16
CA ARG A 150 -19.58 -69.31 33.12
C ARG A 150 -20.86 -68.66 33.62
N ILE A 151 -21.32 -67.63 32.92
CA ILE A 151 -22.54 -66.88 33.19
C ILE A 151 -23.51 -67.12 32.05
N ILE A 152 -24.69 -67.63 32.36
CA ILE A 152 -25.75 -67.94 31.38
C ILE A 152 -26.90 -66.98 31.62
N LEU A 153 -27.35 -66.29 30.57
CA LEU A 153 -28.49 -65.38 30.59
C LEU A 153 -29.63 -65.98 29.73
N PRO A 154 -30.57 -66.73 30.32
CA PRO A 154 -31.77 -67.18 29.62
C PRO A 154 -32.59 -65.97 29.16
N PHE A 155 -32.95 -65.91 27.88
CA PHE A 155 -33.84 -64.87 27.37
C PHE A 155 -35.25 -65.05 27.91
N ASP A 156 -36.04 -63.98 27.93
CA ASP A 156 -37.41 -64.05 28.42
C ASP A 156 -38.27 -65.01 27.58
N SER A 157 -39.15 -65.74 28.25
CA SER A 157 -40.16 -66.58 27.62
C SER A 157 -41.51 -66.41 28.32
N ASP A 158 -42.61 -66.60 27.58
CA ASP A 158 -43.97 -66.38 28.10
C ASP A 158 -44.31 -67.29 29.31
N ALA A 159 -43.62 -68.43 29.44
CA ALA A 159 -43.76 -69.35 30.58
C ALA A 159 -43.34 -68.72 31.93
N ILE A 160 -42.45 -67.72 31.93
CA ILE A 160 -41.92 -67.06 33.14
C ILE A 160 -42.87 -65.95 33.65
N LEU A 161 -43.78 -65.46 32.79
CA LEU A 161 -44.58 -64.25 33.04
C LEU A 161 -45.50 -64.29 34.27
N GLY A 162 -45.87 -65.48 34.75
CA GLY A 162 -46.92 -65.63 35.77
C GLY A 162 -46.57 -65.16 37.19
N VAL A 163 -45.28 -65.00 37.54
CA VAL A 163 -44.86 -64.86 38.95
C VAL A 163 -43.84 -63.73 39.21
N ARG A 164 -42.94 -63.42 38.26
CA ARG A 164 -41.72 -62.61 38.54
C ARG A 164 -41.54 -61.35 37.70
N ARG A 165 -42.53 -60.94 36.90
CA ARG A 165 -42.40 -59.79 36.01
C ARG A 165 -42.07 -58.50 36.78
N PHE A 166 -40.87 -57.97 36.58
CA PHE A 166 -40.48 -56.64 37.06
C PHE A 166 -40.32 -55.62 35.93
N ARG A 167 -40.15 -56.03 34.67
CA ARG A 167 -40.08 -55.13 33.51
C ARG A 167 -40.97 -55.60 32.35
N GLU A 168 -40.90 -54.89 31.22
CA GLU A 168 -41.41 -55.38 29.95
C GLU A 168 -40.59 -56.55 29.42
N LEU A 169 -41.25 -57.50 28.76
CA LEU A 169 -40.62 -58.68 28.16
C LEU A 169 -39.87 -58.25 26.90
N VAL A 170 -38.62 -58.71 26.76
CA VAL A 170 -37.83 -58.58 25.53
C VAL A 170 -37.79 -59.95 24.89
N SER A 171 -38.34 -60.06 23.68
CA SER A 171 -38.44 -61.36 23.00
C SER A 171 -37.05 -61.97 22.77
N ALA A 172 -36.95 -63.29 22.78
CA ALA A 172 -35.72 -64.00 22.42
C ALA A 172 -35.25 -63.73 20.97
N GLU A 173 -36.07 -63.12 20.11
CA GLU A 173 -35.65 -62.62 18.80
C GLU A 173 -34.99 -61.24 18.89
N THR A 174 -35.62 -60.30 19.59
CA THR A 174 -35.06 -58.97 19.88
C THR A 174 -33.75 -59.07 20.65
N ALA A 175 -33.70 -59.89 21.71
CA ALA A 175 -32.50 -60.10 22.51
C ALA A 175 -31.32 -60.64 21.67
N ARG A 176 -31.59 -61.61 20.79
CA ARG A 176 -30.57 -62.12 19.85
C ARG A 176 -30.11 -61.05 18.88
N ALA A 177 -31.02 -60.27 18.30
CA ALA A 177 -30.69 -59.21 17.36
C ALA A 177 -29.80 -58.15 18.01
N ASP A 178 -30.25 -57.54 19.12
CA ASP A 178 -29.54 -56.50 19.86
C ASP A 178 -28.13 -56.94 20.27
N ILE A 179 -28.00 -58.13 20.87
CA ILE A 179 -26.72 -58.65 21.38
C ILE A 179 -25.79 -59.05 20.23
N SER A 180 -26.31 -59.67 19.16
CA SER A 180 -25.49 -60.03 17.98
C SER A 180 -24.94 -58.78 17.30
N ASP A 181 -25.75 -57.74 17.17
CA ASP A 181 -25.32 -56.47 16.59
C ASP A 181 -24.30 -55.75 17.48
N ALA A 182 -24.47 -55.77 18.80
CA ALA A 182 -23.50 -55.18 19.73
C ALA A 182 -22.14 -55.92 19.70
N LEU A 183 -22.13 -57.25 19.67
CA LEU A 183 -20.89 -58.05 19.57
C LEU A 183 -20.18 -57.84 18.21
N LYS A 184 -20.91 -57.76 17.10
CA LYS A 184 -20.37 -57.43 15.77
C LYS A 184 -19.85 -55.99 15.64
N LYS A 185 -20.36 -55.06 16.45
CA LYS A 185 -19.98 -53.64 16.45
C LYS A 185 -18.98 -53.27 17.54
N LEU A 186 -18.53 -54.23 18.34
CA LEU A 186 -17.50 -54.01 19.36
C LEU A 186 -16.24 -53.45 18.69
N ASN A 187 -15.63 -52.45 19.30
CA ASN A 187 -14.48 -51.76 18.73
C ASN A 187 -13.20 -52.57 19.04
N ILE A 188 -12.29 -52.75 18.08
CA ILE A 188 -10.96 -53.34 18.34
C ILE A 188 -10.23 -52.65 19.49
N ARG A 189 -10.47 -51.34 19.67
CA ARG A 189 -9.92 -50.53 20.77
C ARG A 189 -10.52 -50.82 22.15
N THR A 190 -11.58 -51.61 22.25
CA THR A 190 -12.12 -52.11 23.53
C THR A 190 -11.06 -52.92 24.30
N LEU A 191 -10.11 -53.55 23.61
CA LEU A 191 -8.99 -54.26 24.24
C LEU A 191 -7.78 -53.36 24.57
N LEU A 192 -7.61 -52.22 23.89
CA LEU A 192 -6.34 -51.48 23.82
C LEU A 192 -5.69 -51.15 25.17
N PHE A 193 -6.50 -50.75 26.15
CA PHE A 193 -6.05 -50.35 27.49
C PHE A 193 -6.31 -51.41 28.57
N LEU A 194 -6.78 -52.61 28.19
CA LEU A 194 -6.86 -53.73 29.11
C LEU A 194 -5.45 -54.24 29.43
N ARG A 195 -5.31 -54.88 30.60
CA ARG A 195 -4.07 -55.48 31.07
C ARG A 195 -4.09 -56.99 30.86
N HIS A 196 -5.19 -57.65 31.21
CA HIS A 196 -5.29 -59.11 31.24
C HIS A 196 -5.94 -59.70 29.98
N ILE A 197 -7.10 -59.19 29.54
CA ILE A 197 -7.79 -59.77 28.38
C ILE A 197 -6.98 -59.54 27.09
N GLU A 198 -6.65 -60.64 26.42
CA GLU A 198 -5.96 -60.71 25.13
C GLU A 198 -6.90 -61.13 24.00
N GLU A 199 -7.97 -61.88 24.30
CA GLU A 199 -8.93 -62.37 23.29
C GLU A 199 -10.39 -62.30 23.74
N ILE A 200 -11.26 -61.78 22.87
CA ILE A 200 -12.73 -61.86 22.99
C ILE A 200 -13.27 -62.56 21.74
N ARG A 201 -13.70 -63.82 21.89
CA ARG A 201 -14.42 -64.58 20.86
C ARG A 201 -15.93 -64.40 21.00
N TRP A 202 -16.64 -64.51 19.88
CA TRP A 202 -18.09 -64.65 19.87
C TRP A 202 -18.59 -65.60 18.77
N THR A 203 -19.72 -66.27 19.04
CA THR A 203 -20.40 -67.17 18.09
C THR A 203 -21.90 -66.97 18.18
N LEU A 204 -22.59 -66.99 17.04
CA LEU A 204 -24.02 -66.67 16.93
C LEU A 204 -24.87 -67.87 16.47
N VAL A 205 -26.19 -67.72 16.59
CA VAL A 205 -27.18 -68.78 16.29
C VAL A 205 -27.14 -69.27 14.85
N ASP A 206 -26.70 -68.44 13.91
CA ASP A 206 -26.52 -68.78 12.49
C ASP A 206 -25.17 -69.45 12.17
N GLY A 207 -24.30 -69.64 13.17
CA GLY A 207 -22.95 -70.15 13.01
C GLY A 207 -21.92 -69.08 12.61
N THR A 208 -22.29 -67.81 12.52
CA THR A 208 -21.31 -66.71 12.36
C THR A 208 -20.47 -66.61 13.63
N GLU A 209 -19.16 -66.54 13.47
CA GLU A 209 -18.19 -66.33 14.55
C GLU A 209 -17.28 -65.14 14.24
N GLY A 210 -16.61 -64.64 15.29
CA GLY A 210 -15.60 -63.61 15.18
C GLY A 210 -14.75 -63.53 16.45
N ALA A 211 -13.59 -62.89 16.33
CA ALA A 211 -12.67 -62.69 17.44
C ALA A 211 -12.07 -61.29 17.41
N TYR A 212 -11.86 -60.71 18.59
CA TYR A 212 -11.04 -59.53 18.80
C TYR A 212 -9.79 -59.95 19.56
N LEU A 213 -8.61 -59.54 19.08
CA LEU A 213 -7.31 -59.94 19.61
C LEU A 213 -6.48 -58.71 19.98
N ARG A 214 -5.66 -58.84 21.03
CA ARG A 214 -4.68 -57.87 21.51
C ARG A 214 -3.34 -58.57 21.70
N GLU A 215 -2.29 -58.07 21.05
CA GLU A 215 -0.90 -58.38 21.37
C GLU A 215 -0.29 -57.17 22.09
N SER A 216 0.36 -57.38 23.24
CA SER A 216 0.99 -56.31 24.03
C SER A 216 2.42 -56.67 24.41
N ARG A 217 3.39 -55.84 23.99
CA ARG A 217 4.82 -56.04 24.26
C ARG A 217 5.45 -54.77 24.85
N SER A 218 6.09 -54.89 26.02
CA SER A 218 6.82 -53.78 26.66
C SER A 218 8.11 -53.43 25.92
N GLU A 219 8.44 -52.14 25.86
CA GLU A 219 9.65 -51.65 25.18
C GLU A 219 10.91 -52.00 26.00
N PRO A 220 11.97 -52.57 25.38
CA PRO A 220 13.19 -52.91 26.09
C PRO A 220 13.83 -51.72 26.82
N ASN A 221 14.04 -51.88 28.13
CA ASN A 221 14.54 -50.85 29.06
C ASN A 221 13.58 -49.66 29.33
N ARG A 222 12.32 -49.73 28.88
CA ARG A 222 11.28 -48.72 29.15
C ARG A 222 9.95 -49.41 29.52
N THR A 223 9.85 -49.90 30.75
CA THR A 223 8.66 -50.64 31.23
C THR A 223 7.35 -49.86 31.07
N SER A 224 7.40 -48.55 31.25
CA SER A 224 6.25 -47.63 31.10
C SER A 224 5.86 -47.29 29.65
N LEU A 225 6.41 -48.01 28.67
CA LEU A 225 6.00 -47.95 27.27
C LEU A 225 5.70 -49.36 26.76
N ARG A 226 4.53 -49.53 26.15
CA ARG A 226 4.12 -50.76 25.47
C ARG A 226 3.74 -50.48 24.03
N HIS A 227 4.20 -51.34 23.12
CA HIS A 227 3.55 -51.51 21.84
C HIS A 227 2.33 -52.40 22.03
N VAL A 228 1.17 -51.96 21.55
CA VAL A 228 -0.07 -52.75 21.58
C VAL A 228 -0.68 -52.78 20.19
N ASP A 229 -0.89 -53.97 19.65
CA ASP A 229 -1.58 -54.20 18.38
C ASP A 229 -2.96 -54.79 18.66
N VAL A 230 -4.03 -54.21 18.11
CA VAL A 230 -5.41 -54.71 18.24
C VAL A 230 -6.02 -55.04 16.89
N THR A 231 -6.78 -56.14 16.79
CA THR A 231 -7.32 -56.62 15.50
C THR A 231 -8.65 -57.37 15.63
N ASP A 232 -9.46 -57.30 14.56
CA ASP A 232 -10.67 -58.11 14.33
C ASP A 232 -10.47 -59.18 13.22
N GLY A 233 -9.20 -59.45 12.85
CA GLY A 233 -8.82 -60.33 11.74
C GLY A 233 -8.96 -59.72 10.34
N VAL A 234 -9.63 -58.57 10.19
CA VAL A 234 -9.79 -57.83 8.92
C VAL A 234 -9.02 -56.50 8.94
N ARG A 235 -8.95 -55.86 10.10
CA ARG A 235 -8.25 -54.61 10.40
C ARG A 235 -7.30 -54.84 11.55
N THR A 236 -6.15 -54.17 11.53
CA THR A 236 -5.19 -54.14 12.64
C THR A 236 -4.80 -52.69 12.88
N GLU A 237 -4.78 -52.26 14.15
CA GLU A 237 -4.26 -50.95 14.56
C GLU A 237 -3.10 -51.12 15.53
N SER A 238 -1.97 -50.46 15.23
CA SER A 238 -0.78 -50.45 16.07
C SER A 238 -0.70 -49.18 16.92
N TRP A 239 -0.42 -49.34 18.21
CA TRP A 239 -0.39 -48.25 19.17
C TRP A 239 0.87 -48.25 20.03
N LEU A 240 1.33 -47.06 20.41
CA LEU A 240 2.34 -46.82 21.44
C LEU A 240 1.64 -46.29 22.70
N VAL A 241 1.47 -47.17 23.69
CA VAL A 241 0.81 -46.87 24.97
C VAL A 241 1.87 -46.52 26.01
N PHE A 242 1.88 -45.27 26.44
CA PHE A 242 2.66 -44.77 27.56
C PHE A 242 1.82 -44.80 28.83
N GLU A 243 2.42 -45.15 29.98
CA GLU A 243 1.76 -45.11 31.29
C GLU A 243 2.53 -44.26 32.30
N GLN A 244 1.79 -43.66 33.24
CA GLN A 244 2.36 -42.94 34.38
C GLN A 244 1.52 -43.20 35.64
N GLU A 245 2.20 -43.59 36.71
CA GLU A 245 1.66 -43.64 38.06
C GLU A 245 1.50 -42.20 38.61
N THR A 246 0.38 -41.93 39.27
CA THR A 246 0.06 -40.62 39.85
C THR A 246 -0.77 -40.79 41.12
N ASN A 247 -0.73 -39.79 42.01
CA ASN A 247 -1.55 -39.77 43.23
C ASN A 247 -2.63 -38.71 43.06
N VAL A 248 -3.89 -39.08 43.35
CA VAL A 248 -5.05 -38.23 43.13
C VAL A 248 -5.86 -38.06 44.40
N THR A 249 -6.10 -36.83 44.84
CA THR A 249 -6.87 -36.56 46.06
C THR A 249 -8.39 -36.56 45.77
N ASP A 250 -9.13 -37.47 46.40
CA ASP A 250 -10.59 -37.58 46.32
C ASP A 250 -11.24 -37.63 47.71
N ASP A 251 -12.25 -36.77 47.95
CA ASP A 251 -12.94 -36.59 49.23
C ASP A 251 -12.01 -36.55 50.48
N GLY A 252 -10.79 -36.01 50.31
CA GLY A 252 -9.78 -35.89 51.37
C GLY A 252 -8.91 -37.14 51.61
N LYS A 253 -8.86 -38.08 50.65
CA LYS A 253 -7.95 -39.22 50.62
C LYS A 253 -7.12 -39.19 49.34
N ASP A 254 -5.84 -39.52 49.45
CA ASP A 254 -4.98 -39.72 48.27
C ASP A 254 -5.12 -41.15 47.77
N ASN A 255 -5.13 -41.33 46.45
CA ASN A 255 -5.34 -42.61 45.79
C ASN A 255 -4.31 -42.80 44.68
N GLU A 256 -3.56 -43.90 44.73
CA GLU A 256 -2.65 -44.30 43.67
C GLU A 256 -3.45 -44.69 42.41
N CYS A 257 -3.09 -44.09 41.28
CA CYS A 257 -3.78 -44.18 40.00
C CYS A 257 -2.77 -44.39 38.87
N ILE A 258 -3.18 -45.04 37.78
CA ILE A 258 -2.44 -45.04 36.52
C ILE A 258 -3.21 -44.21 35.49
N VAL A 259 -2.48 -43.38 34.75
CA VAL A 259 -2.97 -42.62 33.60
C VAL A 259 -2.17 -43.04 32.38
N GLU A 260 -2.84 -43.22 31.23
CA GLU A 260 -2.20 -43.73 30.02
C GLU A 260 -2.53 -42.87 28.79
N VAL A 261 -1.59 -42.85 27.85
CA VAL A 261 -1.71 -42.11 26.58
C VAL A 261 -1.29 -43.04 25.44
N ALA A 262 -2.17 -43.23 24.45
CA ALA A 262 -1.89 -44.09 23.30
C ALA A 262 -1.81 -43.28 22.00
N PHE A 263 -0.64 -43.31 21.36
CA PHE A 263 -0.41 -42.73 20.03
C PHE A 263 -0.58 -43.80 18.95
N PHE A 264 -1.33 -43.49 17.89
CA PHE A 264 -1.53 -44.40 16.75
C PHE A 264 -0.31 -44.40 15.84
N VAL A 265 0.09 -45.59 15.37
CA VAL A 265 1.29 -45.80 14.56
C VAL A 265 0.95 -46.49 13.24
N GLU A 266 1.41 -45.91 12.14
CA GLU A 266 1.33 -46.51 10.80
C GLU A 266 2.69 -46.35 10.11
N ASN A 267 3.12 -47.35 9.34
CA ASN A 267 4.41 -47.34 8.62
C ASN A 267 5.66 -47.04 9.50
N GLY A 268 5.58 -47.32 10.81
CA GLY A 268 6.65 -47.01 11.78
C GLY A 268 6.71 -45.54 12.21
N LYS A 269 5.63 -44.77 12.01
CA LYS A 269 5.51 -43.36 12.40
C LYS A 269 4.23 -43.11 13.19
N VAL A 270 4.29 -42.20 14.16
CA VAL A 270 3.07 -41.68 14.80
C VAL A 270 2.29 -40.88 13.76
N ILE A 271 0.98 -41.12 13.66
CA ILE A 271 0.05 -40.39 12.81
C ILE A 271 -1.23 -40.03 13.59
N PRO A 272 -2.00 -39.00 13.18
CA PRO A 272 -3.21 -38.61 13.90
C PRO A 272 -4.28 -39.72 13.93
N ALA A 273 -4.63 -40.15 15.14
CA ALA A 273 -5.77 -41.01 15.38
C ALA A 273 -7.09 -40.30 15.06
N ARG A 274 -8.07 -41.06 14.57
CA ARG A 274 -9.48 -40.63 14.45
C ARG A 274 -10.33 -41.37 15.48
N ASN A 275 -11.47 -40.80 15.85
CA ASN A 275 -12.39 -41.32 16.87
C ASN A 275 -11.64 -41.49 18.21
N THR A 276 -11.35 -40.36 18.84
CA THR A 276 -10.52 -40.22 20.03
C THR A 276 -11.40 -39.98 21.25
N GLU A 277 -12.18 -41.00 21.58
CA GLU A 277 -13.00 -41.08 22.79
C GLU A 277 -12.12 -41.14 24.04
N LEU A 278 -12.56 -40.50 25.12
CA LEU A 278 -11.92 -40.65 26.43
C LEU A 278 -12.19 -42.08 26.94
N VAL A 279 -11.14 -42.80 27.33
CA VAL A 279 -11.24 -44.18 27.81
C VAL A 279 -11.26 -44.18 29.34
N VAL A 280 -12.31 -44.77 29.92
CA VAL A 280 -12.40 -45.06 31.36
C VAL A 280 -12.49 -46.57 31.49
N TYR A 281 -11.33 -47.22 31.30
CA TYR A 281 -11.10 -48.63 30.97
C TYR A 281 -11.70 -49.07 29.63
N PHE A 282 -12.96 -48.72 29.37
CA PHE A 282 -13.60 -48.83 28.06
C PHE A 282 -13.86 -47.44 27.45
N PRO A 283 -13.99 -47.31 26.12
CA PRO A 283 -14.36 -46.05 25.48
C PRO A 283 -15.69 -45.49 26.02
N THR A 284 -15.74 -44.18 26.27
CA THR A 284 -16.97 -43.46 26.61
C THR A 284 -17.52 -42.72 25.38
N GLU A 285 -18.75 -42.21 25.43
CA GLU A 285 -19.27 -41.32 24.36
C GLU A 285 -18.51 -39.97 24.28
N LYS A 286 -17.64 -39.67 25.26
CA LYS A 286 -16.96 -38.39 25.36
C LYS A 286 -15.74 -38.30 24.44
N ASN A 287 -15.97 -37.90 23.19
CA ASN A 287 -14.89 -37.50 22.29
C ASN A 287 -14.05 -36.34 22.86
N THR A 288 -12.73 -36.44 22.72
CA THR A 288 -11.74 -35.50 23.28
C THR A 288 -11.37 -34.35 22.34
N GLY A 289 -11.50 -34.53 21.02
CA GLY A 289 -10.94 -33.63 20.01
C GLY A 289 -9.41 -33.71 19.85
N LEU A 290 -8.74 -34.64 20.54
CA LEU A 290 -7.30 -34.88 20.40
C LEU A 290 -7.03 -35.85 19.24
N ALA A 291 -5.77 -35.96 18.81
CA ALA A 291 -5.35 -36.89 17.75
C ALA A 291 -4.61 -38.13 18.29
N PHE A 292 -4.83 -38.44 19.57
CA PHE A 292 -4.38 -39.62 20.31
C PHE A 292 -5.42 -39.96 21.40
N LEU A 293 -5.31 -41.13 22.03
CA LEU A 293 -6.22 -41.56 23.10
C LEU A 293 -5.65 -41.28 24.49
N ILE A 294 -6.53 -40.93 25.44
CA ILE A 294 -6.22 -40.82 26.87
C ILE A 294 -7.06 -41.86 27.61
N GLN A 295 -6.44 -42.56 28.54
CA GLN A 295 -7.08 -43.42 29.53
C GLN A 295 -6.80 -42.91 30.94
N GLY A 296 -7.74 -43.16 31.86
CA GLY A 296 -7.52 -43.05 33.30
C GLY A 296 -8.79 -43.34 34.09
N PRO A 297 -8.72 -43.44 35.43
CA PRO A 297 -9.87 -43.64 36.32
C PRO A 297 -10.75 -42.36 36.49
N PHE A 298 -11.08 -41.68 35.37
CA PHE A 298 -11.89 -40.46 35.40
C PHE A 298 -13.32 -40.73 35.89
N LYS A 299 -13.80 -39.91 36.83
CA LYS A 299 -15.17 -39.98 37.35
C LYS A 299 -16.18 -39.54 36.29
N THR A 300 -17.01 -40.49 35.85
CA THR A 300 -18.08 -40.26 34.88
C THR A 300 -19.36 -39.64 35.49
N THR A 301 -20.27 -39.25 34.61
CA THR A 301 -21.72 -39.15 34.85
C THR A 301 -22.31 -40.52 35.23
N LYS A 302 -23.60 -40.54 35.62
CA LYS A 302 -24.31 -41.79 35.93
C LYS A 302 -24.46 -42.73 34.73
N ALA A 303 -24.71 -42.18 33.52
CA ALA A 303 -24.91 -42.95 32.30
C ALA A 303 -23.60 -43.30 31.57
N ARG A 304 -22.43 -42.93 32.13
CA ARG A 304 -21.08 -43.11 31.56
C ARG A 304 -20.83 -42.39 30.22
N ASP A 305 -21.78 -41.58 29.75
CA ASP A 305 -21.72 -40.74 28.54
C ASP A 305 -20.64 -39.64 28.59
N ASN A 306 -20.33 -39.13 29.79
CA ASN A 306 -19.45 -37.97 29.95
C ASN A 306 -18.71 -38.00 31.29
N ILE A 307 -17.76 -37.09 31.50
CA ILE A 307 -17.02 -36.93 32.76
C ILE A 307 -17.48 -35.72 33.57
N LYS A 308 -17.25 -35.76 34.89
CA LYS A 308 -17.50 -34.63 35.78
C LYS A 308 -16.47 -33.52 35.56
N LEU A 309 -16.72 -32.62 34.60
CA LEU A 309 -15.80 -31.55 34.18
C LEU A 309 -15.37 -30.57 35.30
N LYS A 310 -16.11 -30.51 36.42
CA LYS A 310 -15.85 -29.65 37.57
C LYS A 310 -15.21 -30.36 38.77
N ASP A 311 -14.98 -31.67 38.66
CA ASP A 311 -14.41 -32.48 39.74
C ASP A 311 -12.88 -32.27 39.82
N PRO A 312 -12.29 -31.94 41.00
CA PRO A 312 -10.86 -31.68 41.12
C PRO A 312 -9.99 -32.87 40.70
N ALA A 313 -10.38 -34.09 41.09
CA ALA A 313 -9.63 -35.32 40.79
C ALA A 313 -9.54 -35.59 39.27
N ASN A 314 -10.61 -35.28 38.53
CA ASN A 314 -10.59 -35.38 37.06
C ASN A 314 -9.61 -34.38 36.41
N LYS A 315 -9.35 -33.23 37.05
CA LYS A 315 -8.35 -32.28 36.56
C LYS A 315 -6.93 -32.76 36.84
N GLU A 316 -6.68 -33.31 38.02
CA GLU A 316 -5.38 -33.87 38.40
C GLU A 316 -4.97 -35.06 37.51
N LEU A 317 -5.93 -35.93 37.19
CA LEU A 317 -5.77 -36.98 36.16
C LEU A 317 -5.47 -36.40 34.77
N LEU A 318 -6.15 -35.31 34.37
CA LEU A 318 -5.90 -34.66 33.08
C LEU A 318 -4.52 -33.97 33.03
N GLU A 319 -4.10 -33.27 34.08
CA GLU A 319 -2.78 -32.66 34.16
C GLU A 319 -1.69 -33.74 34.05
N THR A 320 -1.88 -34.90 34.71
CA THR A 320 -1.02 -36.07 34.54
C THR A 320 -0.98 -36.53 33.07
N ALA A 321 -2.14 -36.66 32.42
CA ALA A 321 -2.22 -37.05 31.00
C ALA A 321 -1.56 -36.02 30.05
N ALA A 322 -1.70 -34.74 30.35
CA ALA A 322 -1.10 -33.63 29.59
C ALA A 322 0.44 -33.67 29.66
N HIS A 323 0.99 -33.92 30.86
CA HIS A 323 2.42 -34.10 31.07
C HIS A 323 2.90 -35.35 30.32
N LEU A 324 2.28 -36.51 30.58
CA LEU A 324 2.63 -37.78 29.95
C LEU A 324 2.63 -37.68 28.41
N ALA A 325 1.57 -37.13 27.81
CA ALA A 325 1.45 -37.01 26.36
C ALA A 325 2.54 -36.10 25.75
N ALA A 326 2.83 -34.95 26.36
CA ALA A 326 3.81 -34.02 25.83
C ALA A 326 5.25 -34.52 26.04
N ASP A 327 5.57 -35.02 27.23
CA ASP A 327 6.90 -35.53 27.57
C ASP A 327 7.24 -36.84 26.80
N SER A 328 6.23 -37.61 26.38
CA SER A 328 6.38 -38.76 25.47
C SER A 328 7.01 -38.41 24.13
N LEU A 329 6.91 -37.17 23.65
CA LEU A 329 7.53 -36.73 22.38
C LEU A 329 9.05 -36.95 22.36
N GLU A 330 9.74 -36.88 23.50
CA GLU A 330 11.18 -37.17 23.55
C GLU A 330 11.47 -38.65 23.30
N THR A 331 10.65 -39.54 23.85
CA THR A 331 10.75 -40.99 23.59
C THR A 331 10.43 -41.29 22.13
N LEU A 332 9.39 -40.67 21.56
CA LEU A 332 9.01 -40.83 20.16
C LEU A 332 10.10 -40.29 19.20
N ARG A 333 10.78 -39.19 19.56
CA ARG A 333 11.96 -38.67 18.85
C ARG A 333 13.10 -39.68 18.89
N ASP A 334 13.49 -40.14 20.08
CA ASP A 334 14.68 -40.96 20.30
C ASP A 334 14.54 -42.36 19.66
N LEU A 335 13.33 -42.93 19.69
CA LEU A 335 12.96 -44.18 19.01
C LEU A 335 12.61 -43.97 17.51
N LYS A 336 12.69 -42.74 17.00
CA LYS A 336 12.47 -42.35 15.59
C LYS A 336 11.04 -42.52 15.05
N PHE A 337 10.05 -42.66 15.92
CA PHE A 337 8.63 -42.67 15.56
C PHE A 337 8.09 -41.31 15.08
N LEU A 338 8.82 -40.20 15.29
CA LEU A 338 8.45 -38.89 14.74
C LEU A 338 9.03 -38.66 13.34
N ASP A 339 8.23 -38.04 12.48
CA ASP A 339 8.67 -37.15 11.39
C ASP A 339 7.72 -35.94 11.32
N VAL A 340 7.81 -35.10 10.28
CA VAL A 340 6.98 -33.88 10.14
C VAL A 340 5.48 -34.19 10.12
N SER A 341 5.06 -35.33 9.55
CA SER A 341 3.65 -35.73 9.50
C SER A 341 3.11 -36.12 10.89
N SER A 342 3.98 -36.64 11.77
CA SER A 342 3.62 -36.95 13.16
C SER A 342 3.19 -35.73 13.98
N TYR A 343 3.55 -34.51 13.55
CA TYR A 343 3.11 -33.28 14.22
C TYR A 343 1.63 -32.96 13.97
N LEU A 344 0.96 -33.69 13.07
CA LEU A 344 -0.51 -33.68 12.95
C LEU A 344 -1.20 -34.48 14.06
N ALA A 345 -0.48 -35.35 14.78
CA ALA A 345 -1.00 -36.05 15.97
C ALA A 345 -0.98 -35.16 17.24
N LEU A 346 -0.54 -33.91 17.14
CA LEU A 346 -0.55 -32.94 18.24
C LEU A 346 -1.95 -32.35 18.49
N PRO A 347 -2.21 -31.80 19.68
CA PRO A 347 -3.37 -30.95 19.92
C PRO A 347 -3.22 -29.61 19.17
N LEU A 348 -3.54 -29.58 17.87
CA LEU A 348 -3.38 -28.37 17.04
C LEU A 348 -4.56 -27.38 17.16
N GLN A 349 -5.77 -27.86 17.44
CA GLN A 349 -7.01 -27.08 17.47
C GLN A 349 -7.86 -27.41 18.72
N VAL A 350 -7.40 -27.04 19.92
CA VAL A 350 -8.16 -27.26 21.18
C VAL A 350 -8.67 -25.92 21.73
N PRO A 351 -10.00 -25.67 21.76
CA PRO A 351 -10.57 -24.42 22.26
C PRO A 351 -10.15 -24.08 23.71
N GLU A 352 -10.03 -22.79 24.04
CA GLU A 352 -9.65 -22.30 25.37
C GLU A 352 -10.65 -22.70 26.48
N ASP A 353 -11.92 -22.90 26.13
CA ASP A 353 -12.98 -23.36 27.03
C ASP A 353 -13.10 -24.89 27.11
N SER A 354 -12.32 -25.63 26.31
CA SER A 354 -12.29 -27.09 26.35
C SER A 354 -11.66 -27.59 27.64
N PHE A 355 -12.29 -28.60 28.25
CA PHE A 355 -11.69 -29.32 29.37
C PHE A 355 -10.28 -29.84 29.06
N PHE A 356 -10.00 -30.23 27.81
CA PHE A 356 -8.70 -30.76 27.38
C PHE A 356 -7.66 -29.68 27.01
N HIS A 357 -7.95 -28.38 27.20
CA HIS A 357 -7.01 -27.31 26.86
C HIS A 357 -5.65 -27.33 27.61
N PRO A 358 -5.52 -27.84 28.87
CA PRO A 358 -4.22 -28.03 29.50
C PRO A 358 -3.26 -28.93 28.69
N VAL A 359 -3.80 -29.90 27.94
CA VAL A 359 -3.02 -30.74 27.02
C VAL A 359 -2.37 -29.87 25.92
N TYR A 360 -3.15 -28.98 25.30
CA TYR A 360 -2.68 -28.05 24.27
C TYR A 360 -1.53 -27.17 24.79
N GLU A 361 -1.68 -26.56 25.97
CA GLU A 361 -0.63 -25.71 26.57
C GLU A 361 0.62 -26.50 26.98
N ARG A 362 0.48 -27.70 27.57
CA ARG A 362 1.63 -28.52 27.98
C ARG A 362 2.47 -29.01 26.79
N PHE A 363 1.83 -29.30 25.66
CA PHE A 363 2.56 -29.54 24.40
C PHE A 363 3.31 -28.29 23.90
N ARG A 364 2.71 -27.09 24.00
CA ARG A 364 3.38 -25.83 23.62
C ARG A 364 4.58 -25.51 24.52
N GLU A 365 4.46 -25.69 25.83
CA GLU A 365 5.57 -25.55 26.77
C GLU A 365 6.73 -26.50 26.41
N THR A 366 6.40 -27.75 26.12
CA THR A 366 7.37 -28.80 25.82
C THR A 366 8.11 -28.55 24.50
N LEU A 367 7.39 -28.16 23.43
CA LEU A 367 7.98 -27.78 22.14
C LEU A 367 8.77 -26.45 22.21
N ARG A 368 8.40 -25.56 23.14
CA ARG A 368 9.11 -24.28 23.38
C ARG A 368 10.46 -24.48 24.09
N THR A 369 10.56 -25.48 24.96
CA THR A 369 11.73 -25.70 25.84
C THR A 369 12.70 -26.77 25.35
N LYS A 370 12.19 -27.84 24.73
CA LYS A 370 12.98 -29.03 24.34
C LYS A 370 13.33 -29.06 22.86
N SER A 371 14.34 -29.86 22.50
CA SER A 371 14.75 -30.09 21.11
C SER A 371 13.78 -31.07 20.44
N LEU A 372 12.67 -30.52 19.94
CA LEU A 372 11.49 -31.27 19.47
C LEU A 372 10.78 -30.64 18.26
N LEU A 373 11.35 -29.62 17.59
CA LEU A 373 10.82 -29.14 16.31
C LEU A 373 11.63 -29.72 15.14
N PRO A 374 10.99 -30.20 14.06
CA PRO A 374 11.69 -30.84 12.94
C PRO A 374 12.42 -29.80 12.09
N ALA A 375 13.74 -29.93 12.00
CA ALA A 375 14.60 -29.10 11.17
C ALA A 375 14.73 -29.65 9.74
N TYR A 376 15.04 -28.76 8.79
CA TYR A 376 15.22 -29.09 7.37
C TYR A 376 16.36 -30.10 7.10
N ASP A 377 17.32 -30.25 8.02
CA ASP A 377 18.40 -31.25 7.96
C ASP A 377 18.00 -32.62 8.56
N GLY A 378 16.72 -32.80 8.93
CA GLY A 378 16.21 -34.01 9.56
C GLY A 378 16.54 -34.14 11.05
N THR A 379 17.16 -33.12 11.66
CA THR A 379 17.39 -33.08 13.12
C THR A 379 16.22 -32.44 13.87
N PHE A 380 16.31 -32.40 15.21
CA PHE A 380 15.31 -31.75 16.06
C PHE A 380 15.92 -30.60 16.86
N ILE A 381 15.28 -29.42 16.82
CA ILE A 381 15.79 -28.16 17.40
C ILE A 381 14.79 -27.54 18.38
N LYS A 382 15.21 -26.57 19.18
CA LYS A 382 14.33 -25.82 20.08
C LYS A 382 13.62 -24.69 19.36
N ALA A 383 12.45 -24.27 19.85
CA ALA A 383 11.73 -23.11 19.30
C ALA A 383 12.56 -21.81 19.30
N SER A 384 13.47 -21.65 20.28
CA SER A 384 14.41 -20.51 20.38
C SER A 384 15.57 -20.55 19.38
N GLU A 385 15.81 -21.72 18.76
CA GLU A 385 16.84 -21.99 17.74
C GLU A 385 16.24 -22.01 16.32
N ALA A 386 14.91 -22.00 16.21
CA ALA A 386 14.16 -22.24 14.99
C ALA A 386 13.77 -20.97 14.22
N LYS A 387 13.73 -21.11 12.89
CA LYS A 387 13.13 -20.17 11.94
C LYS A 387 12.37 -20.93 10.86
N LEU A 388 11.34 -20.33 10.28
CA LEU A 388 10.59 -20.88 9.15
C LEU A 388 10.62 -19.90 7.97
N ALA A 389 11.09 -20.36 6.81
CA ALA A 389 11.10 -19.60 5.57
C ALA A 389 9.87 -19.93 4.71
N ARG A 390 9.55 -19.05 3.76
CA ARG A 390 8.72 -19.42 2.60
C ARG A 390 9.63 -19.71 1.40
N GLY A 391 9.51 -20.89 0.82
CA GLY A 391 10.34 -21.35 -0.30
C GLY A 391 11.62 -22.07 0.13
N LYS A 392 12.01 -23.07 -0.65
CA LYS A 392 13.20 -23.90 -0.43
C LYS A 392 14.50 -23.15 -0.76
N GLU A 393 14.40 -22.22 -1.70
CA GLU A 393 15.46 -21.35 -2.19
C GLU A 393 16.07 -20.51 -1.06
N LEU A 394 15.25 -19.99 -0.14
CA LEU A 394 15.72 -19.20 0.99
C LEU A 394 16.40 -20.06 2.07
N VAL A 395 15.93 -21.31 2.23
CA VAL A 395 16.49 -22.27 3.18
C VAL A 395 17.87 -22.77 2.73
N GLU A 396 18.01 -23.13 1.45
CA GLU A 396 19.28 -23.58 0.88
C GLU A 396 20.31 -22.44 0.81
N LEU A 397 19.86 -21.21 0.59
CA LEU A 397 20.73 -20.03 0.53
C LEU A 397 21.30 -19.61 1.89
N PHE A 398 20.57 -19.74 3.00
CA PHE A 398 21.05 -19.27 4.31
C PHE A 398 21.43 -20.40 5.26
N LEU A 399 22.73 -20.74 5.28
CA LEU A 399 23.29 -21.74 6.19
C LEU A 399 23.09 -21.36 7.67
N PRO A 400 23.00 -22.32 8.62
CA PRO A 400 22.70 -22.06 10.03
C PRO A 400 23.56 -20.99 10.74
N GLY A 401 24.83 -20.86 10.36
CA GLY A 401 25.72 -19.81 10.87
C GLY A 401 25.46 -18.42 10.27
N GLN A 402 25.10 -18.35 8.97
CA GLN A 402 24.69 -17.09 8.34
C GLN A 402 23.35 -16.61 8.91
N LEU A 403 22.42 -17.54 9.15
CA LEU A 403 21.14 -17.26 9.79
C LEU A 403 21.31 -16.77 11.23
N GLY A 404 22.18 -17.42 12.01
CA GLY A 404 22.58 -16.95 13.34
C GLY A 404 23.10 -15.51 13.32
N LEU A 405 24.03 -15.19 12.40
CA LEU A 405 24.59 -13.84 12.25
C LEU A 405 23.55 -12.76 11.92
N LEU A 406 22.53 -13.06 11.12
CA LEU A 406 21.45 -12.11 10.76
C LEU A 406 20.50 -11.80 11.94
N PHE A 407 20.33 -12.74 12.86
CA PHE A 407 19.42 -12.64 13.99
C PHE A 407 20.13 -12.52 15.35
N VAL A 408 21.45 -12.29 15.33
CA VAL A 408 22.31 -12.10 16.51
C VAL A 408 22.24 -13.29 17.49
N LYS A 409 22.47 -14.49 16.94
CA LYS A 409 22.56 -15.79 17.63
C LYS A 409 23.78 -16.56 17.14
N GLU A 410 24.30 -17.48 17.94
CA GLU A 410 25.47 -18.31 17.57
C GLU A 410 25.14 -19.25 16.40
N LYS A 411 23.96 -19.87 16.44
CA LYS A 411 23.38 -20.71 15.39
C LYS A 411 21.86 -20.54 15.42
N LEU A 412 21.23 -20.63 14.25
CA LEU A 412 19.79 -20.86 14.08
C LEU A 412 19.61 -21.89 12.98
N CYS A 413 18.56 -22.71 13.03
CA CYS A 413 18.25 -23.68 11.98
C CYS A 413 16.87 -23.38 11.36
N TRP A 414 16.73 -23.73 10.09
CA TRP A 414 15.43 -23.75 9.42
C TRP A 414 14.63 -24.98 9.84
N LEU A 415 13.33 -24.78 10.11
CA LEU A 415 12.34 -25.83 10.17
C LEU A 415 12.10 -26.44 8.79
N ASP A 416 11.50 -27.63 8.75
CA ASP A 416 11.18 -28.31 7.50
C ASP A 416 10.29 -27.46 6.55
N VAL A 417 10.65 -27.44 5.26
CA VAL A 417 10.02 -26.61 4.22
C VAL A 417 8.60 -27.03 3.85
N SER A 418 8.16 -28.22 4.27
CA SER A 418 6.76 -28.67 4.09
C SER A 418 5.78 -28.00 5.04
N ILE A 419 6.25 -27.33 6.11
CA ILE A 419 5.40 -26.60 7.06
C ILE A 419 4.95 -25.28 6.43
N THR A 420 3.91 -25.35 5.59
CA THR A 420 3.37 -24.22 4.82
C THR A 420 2.03 -23.72 5.38
N GLU A 421 1.71 -22.44 5.13
CA GLU A 421 0.44 -21.80 5.55
C GLU A 421 -0.82 -22.33 4.84
N SER A 422 -0.66 -23.28 3.92
CA SER A 422 -1.70 -23.96 3.17
C SER A 422 -1.30 -25.42 2.94
N GLY A 423 -2.26 -26.27 2.56
CA GLY A 423 -2.06 -27.71 2.45
C GLY A 423 -2.25 -28.43 3.79
N THR A 424 -1.77 -29.67 3.88
CA THR A 424 -2.00 -30.59 5.01
C THR A 424 -1.38 -30.13 6.33
N LEU A 425 -0.33 -29.31 6.30
CA LEU A 425 0.38 -28.81 7.48
C LEU A 425 -0.01 -27.36 7.88
N ALA A 426 -1.10 -26.82 7.31
CA ALA A 426 -1.55 -25.44 7.57
C ALA A 426 -1.91 -25.17 9.04
N ASP A 427 -2.45 -26.17 9.74
CA ASP A 427 -2.75 -26.07 11.18
C ASP A 427 -1.48 -26.13 12.03
N LEU A 428 -0.48 -26.93 11.64
CA LEU A 428 0.84 -26.93 12.28
C LEU A 428 1.55 -25.58 12.06
N HIS A 429 1.50 -25.04 10.85
CA HIS A 429 1.99 -23.68 10.57
C HIS A 429 1.26 -22.64 11.44
N THR A 430 -0.06 -22.71 11.56
CA THR A 430 -0.84 -21.81 12.43
C THR A 430 -0.42 -21.94 13.91
N TYR A 431 -0.25 -23.17 14.40
CA TYR A 431 0.12 -23.47 15.78
C TYR A 431 1.53 -22.97 16.14
N LEU A 432 2.48 -23.04 15.19
CA LEU A 432 3.87 -22.60 15.37
C LEU A 432 4.05 -21.08 15.17
N ILE A 433 3.43 -20.49 14.14
CA ILE A 433 3.59 -19.08 13.74
C ILE A 433 2.58 -18.14 14.42
N GLY A 434 1.47 -18.70 14.93
CA GLY A 434 0.36 -17.93 15.49
C GLY A 434 -0.55 -17.32 14.42
N ARG A 435 -1.64 -16.71 14.88
CA ARG A 435 -2.65 -16.01 14.07
C ARG A 435 -3.06 -14.72 14.76
N LYS A 436 -3.14 -13.61 14.03
CA LYS A 436 -3.65 -12.33 14.55
C LYS A 436 -5.16 -12.24 14.34
N LYS A 437 -5.88 -11.68 15.32
CA LYS A 437 -7.36 -11.53 15.28
C LYS A 437 -7.87 -10.76 14.05
N TYR A 438 -7.04 -9.91 13.47
CA TYR A 438 -7.24 -9.26 12.17
C TYR A 438 -5.89 -8.74 11.64
N GLN A 439 -5.82 -8.46 10.34
CA GLN A 439 -4.60 -7.99 9.69
C GLN A 439 -4.11 -6.66 10.31
N GLY A 440 -2.85 -6.62 10.74
CA GLY A 440 -2.26 -5.47 11.43
C GLY A 440 -2.57 -5.35 12.92
N SER A 441 -3.33 -6.28 13.52
CA SER A 441 -3.56 -6.27 14.97
C SER A 441 -2.28 -6.55 15.78
N LYS A 442 -2.19 -5.93 16.96
CA LYS A 442 -1.21 -6.36 17.98
C LYS A 442 -1.65 -7.63 18.70
N ASP A 443 -2.96 -7.90 18.77
CA ASP A 443 -3.51 -8.99 19.54
C ASP A 443 -3.49 -10.30 18.76
N TRP A 444 -2.98 -11.35 19.39
CA TRP A 444 -3.06 -12.71 18.87
C TRP A 444 -4.46 -13.29 19.10
N GLU A 445 -4.90 -14.11 18.15
CA GLU A 445 -5.98 -15.10 18.25
C GLU A 445 -5.38 -16.44 18.70
N ILE A 446 -4.23 -16.80 18.13
CA ILE A 446 -3.36 -17.90 18.54
C ILE A 446 -1.96 -17.31 18.65
N GLU A 447 -1.29 -17.44 19.80
CA GLU A 447 0.08 -16.94 19.95
C GLU A 447 1.10 -17.76 19.14
N PRO A 448 2.21 -17.18 18.68
CA PRO A 448 3.33 -17.95 18.14
C PRO A 448 3.94 -18.85 19.21
N LEU A 449 4.48 -20.00 18.81
CA LEU A 449 5.26 -20.83 19.72
C LEU A 449 6.52 -20.08 20.21
N TRP A 450 7.15 -19.30 19.33
CA TRP A 450 8.27 -18.42 19.65
C TRP A 450 8.26 -17.16 18.78
N ASP A 451 8.68 -16.01 19.34
CA ASP A 451 8.61 -14.73 18.65
C ASP A 451 9.53 -14.66 17.41
N GLY A 452 9.02 -14.05 16.34
CA GLY A 452 9.71 -13.95 15.04
C GLY A 452 10.15 -15.31 14.49
N LEU A 453 9.34 -16.37 14.62
CA LEU A 453 9.66 -17.69 14.05
C LEU A 453 9.67 -17.64 12.51
N GLN A 454 8.67 -17.00 11.90
CA GLN A 454 8.62 -16.82 10.45
C GLN A 454 9.66 -15.77 9.99
N VAL A 455 10.28 -16.03 8.84
CA VAL A 455 11.15 -15.10 8.14
C VAL A 455 10.58 -14.84 6.75
N ASP A 456 10.24 -13.58 6.51
CA ASP A 456 9.73 -13.05 5.25
C ASP A 456 10.70 -12.01 4.66
N ALA A 457 10.31 -11.38 3.55
CA ALA A 457 11.16 -10.40 2.88
C ALA A 457 11.40 -9.12 3.70
N ASP A 458 10.41 -8.67 4.48
CA ASP A 458 10.44 -7.38 5.20
C ASP A 458 11.13 -7.49 6.57
N THR A 459 11.10 -8.67 7.20
CA THR A 459 11.90 -9.01 8.39
C THR A 459 13.36 -9.33 8.04
N LEU A 460 13.62 -9.88 6.84
CA LEU A 460 14.97 -10.22 6.38
C LEU A 460 15.72 -9.01 5.79
N ALA A 461 15.09 -8.19 4.95
CA ALA A 461 15.77 -7.09 4.23
C ALA A 461 16.55 -6.12 5.15
N PRO A 462 16.04 -5.68 6.32
CA PRO A 462 16.78 -4.79 7.23
C PRO A 462 18.06 -5.42 7.82
N LYS A 463 18.15 -6.76 7.85
CA LYS A 463 19.29 -7.51 8.41
C LYS A 463 20.41 -7.71 7.39
N LEU A 464 20.08 -7.68 6.09
CA LEU A 464 20.99 -7.83 4.96
C LEU A 464 21.81 -6.55 4.72
N THR A 465 22.59 -6.17 5.74
CA THR A 465 23.42 -4.96 5.71
C THR A 465 24.61 -5.09 4.76
N ALA A 466 25.17 -3.94 4.35
CA ALA A 466 26.40 -3.89 3.57
C ALA A 466 27.60 -4.61 4.25
N VAL A 467 27.60 -4.69 5.58
CA VAL A 467 28.63 -5.42 6.36
C VAL A 467 28.40 -6.94 6.27
N PHE A 468 27.16 -7.40 6.39
CA PHE A 468 26.82 -8.81 6.21
C PHE A 468 27.10 -9.27 4.77
N LEU A 469 26.56 -8.55 3.78
CA LEU A 469 26.71 -8.86 2.35
C LEU A 469 28.15 -8.66 1.86
N GLY A 470 28.95 -7.81 2.52
CA GLY A 470 30.38 -7.65 2.23
C GLY A 470 31.24 -8.86 2.63
N ARG A 471 30.80 -9.65 3.62
CA ARG A 471 31.54 -10.83 4.13
C ARG A 471 31.28 -12.12 3.36
N GLN A 472 30.25 -12.20 2.52
CA GLN A 472 29.86 -13.44 1.85
C GLN A 472 30.79 -13.77 0.66
N PRO A 473 31.04 -15.06 0.35
CA PRO A 473 31.82 -15.45 -0.83
C PRO A 473 31.08 -15.12 -2.13
N MET A 474 31.80 -15.01 -3.26
CA MET A 474 31.17 -14.57 -4.52
C MET A 474 30.10 -15.54 -5.07
N PRO A 475 30.27 -16.88 -5.04
CA PRO A 475 29.22 -17.80 -5.52
C PRO A 475 27.89 -17.61 -4.78
N TRP A 476 27.94 -17.53 -3.45
CA TRP A 476 26.78 -17.23 -2.61
C TRP A 476 26.13 -15.89 -2.98
N LEU A 477 26.93 -14.86 -3.28
CA LEU A 477 26.40 -13.55 -3.67
C LEU A 477 25.74 -13.58 -5.06
N VAL A 478 26.24 -14.42 -5.98
CA VAL A 478 25.60 -14.66 -7.29
C VAL A 478 24.22 -15.30 -7.09
N GLU A 479 24.15 -16.36 -6.30
CA GLU A 479 22.89 -17.05 -5.95
C GLU A 479 21.90 -16.11 -5.24
N PHE A 480 22.37 -15.33 -4.26
CA PHE A 480 21.56 -14.33 -3.58
C PHE A 480 21.02 -13.26 -4.53
N ILE A 481 21.80 -12.79 -5.51
CA ILE A 481 21.32 -11.79 -6.48
C ILE A 481 20.29 -12.42 -7.44
N GLN A 482 20.45 -13.68 -7.83
CA GLN A 482 19.46 -14.40 -8.64
C GLN A 482 18.14 -14.65 -7.88
N TYR A 483 18.20 -14.91 -6.57
CA TYR A 483 17.05 -14.91 -5.68
C TYR A 483 16.42 -13.51 -5.56
N ALA A 484 17.22 -12.48 -5.29
CA ALA A 484 16.75 -11.09 -5.16
C ALA A 484 16.11 -10.54 -6.44
N ALA A 485 16.56 -10.98 -7.62
CA ALA A 485 15.99 -10.58 -8.91
C ALA A 485 14.53 -11.04 -9.10
N GLN A 486 14.20 -12.21 -8.55
CA GLN A 486 12.87 -12.83 -8.60
C GLN A 486 12.01 -12.45 -7.37
N GLY A 487 12.65 -12.20 -6.22
CA GLY A 487 12.01 -11.91 -4.95
C GLY A 487 11.43 -10.49 -4.79
N ALA A 488 10.90 -10.25 -3.59
CA ALA A 488 10.14 -9.05 -3.25
C ALA A 488 10.97 -7.74 -3.26
N SER A 489 10.28 -6.61 -3.44
CA SER A 489 10.88 -5.26 -3.54
C SER A 489 11.74 -4.87 -2.33
N ALA A 490 11.44 -5.37 -1.13
CA ALA A 490 12.24 -5.16 0.07
C ALA A 490 13.67 -5.71 -0.08
N ILE A 491 13.82 -6.94 -0.56
CA ILE A 491 15.12 -7.57 -0.82
C ILE A 491 15.88 -6.82 -1.92
N LYS A 492 15.19 -6.36 -2.98
CA LYS A 492 15.77 -5.56 -4.08
C LYS A 492 16.39 -4.23 -3.63
N ARG A 493 15.98 -3.69 -2.47
CA ARG A 493 16.54 -2.44 -1.90
C ARG A 493 17.81 -2.66 -1.06
N THR A 494 18.15 -3.91 -0.74
CA THR A 494 19.35 -4.24 0.06
C THR A 494 20.65 -3.99 -0.72
N PRO A 495 21.77 -3.67 -0.04
CA PRO A 495 23.03 -3.36 -0.70
C PRO A 495 23.81 -4.63 -1.10
N PHE A 496 23.39 -5.30 -2.18
CA PHE A 496 24.02 -6.53 -2.70
C PHE A 496 25.00 -6.32 -3.87
N ILE A 497 25.02 -5.12 -4.48
CA ILE A 497 25.88 -4.86 -5.64
C ILE A 497 27.30 -4.60 -5.14
N ARG A 498 28.16 -5.63 -5.27
CA ARG A 498 29.56 -5.53 -4.89
C ARG A 498 30.33 -4.75 -5.95
N LEU A 499 31.06 -3.73 -5.51
CA LEU A 499 31.94 -2.94 -6.36
C LEU A 499 33.35 -3.56 -6.45
N VAL A 500 34.15 -3.13 -7.43
CA VAL A 500 35.58 -3.44 -7.55
C VAL A 500 36.36 -3.10 -6.27
N SER A 501 35.92 -2.08 -5.52
CA SER A 501 36.52 -1.68 -4.24
C SER A 501 36.10 -2.55 -3.04
N GLY A 502 35.36 -3.65 -3.26
CA GLY A 502 34.79 -4.50 -2.21
C GLY A 502 33.60 -3.90 -1.47
N LYS A 503 33.35 -2.58 -1.60
CA LYS A 503 32.19 -1.91 -1.02
C LYS A 503 30.89 -2.43 -1.67
N GLN A 504 29.87 -2.60 -0.84
CA GLN A 504 28.50 -2.94 -1.25
C GLN A 504 27.63 -1.68 -1.47
N VAL A 505 26.76 -1.70 -2.48
CA VAL A 505 25.73 -0.66 -2.75
C VAL A 505 24.39 -1.27 -3.16
N SER A 506 23.29 -0.52 -2.99
CA SER A 506 21.94 -0.90 -3.43
C SER A 506 21.69 -0.52 -4.89
N LEU A 507 20.58 -1.00 -5.46
CA LEU A 507 19.98 -0.46 -6.69
C LEU A 507 19.61 1.04 -6.55
N PRO A 508 19.52 1.81 -7.65
CA PRO A 508 19.06 3.19 -7.61
C PRO A 508 17.59 3.27 -7.17
N ALA A 509 17.25 4.25 -6.32
CA ALA A 509 15.89 4.40 -5.79
C ALA A 509 14.87 4.93 -6.82
N SER A 510 15.34 5.60 -7.88
CA SER A 510 14.58 5.99 -9.06
C SER A 510 15.50 6.16 -10.27
N ALA A 511 14.94 6.23 -11.48
CA ALA A 511 15.71 6.49 -12.71
C ALA A 511 16.36 7.89 -12.76
N GLU A 512 15.88 8.81 -11.91
CA GLU A 512 16.33 10.20 -11.80
C GLU A 512 17.47 10.39 -10.78
N MET A 513 17.71 9.40 -9.91
CA MET A 513 18.77 9.47 -8.91
C MET A 513 20.17 9.17 -9.47
N ILE A 514 21.19 9.67 -8.77
CA ILE A 514 22.60 9.40 -9.10
C ILE A 514 22.86 7.89 -9.04
N ARG A 515 23.33 7.32 -10.17
CA ARG A 515 23.59 5.88 -10.30
C ARG A 515 24.66 5.42 -9.30
N PRO A 516 24.36 4.43 -8.44
CA PRO A 516 25.26 4.01 -7.35
C PRO A 516 26.41 3.11 -7.83
N ALA A 517 26.26 2.47 -8.99
CA ALA A 517 27.27 1.65 -9.65
C ALA A 517 27.15 1.77 -11.18
N TRP A 518 28.20 1.32 -11.88
CA TRP A 518 28.30 1.30 -13.34
C TRP A 518 28.99 0.02 -13.84
N PHE A 519 28.67 -0.44 -15.05
CA PHE A 519 29.49 -1.44 -15.74
C PHE A 519 30.66 -0.77 -16.48
N ALA A 520 31.83 -1.41 -16.48
CA ALA A 520 33.00 -0.92 -17.21
C ALA A 520 32.76 -1.01 -18.73
N PRO A 521 33.20 -0.02 -19.52
CA PRO A 521 32.97 0.00 -20.96
C PRO A 521 33.80 -1.07 -21.68
N GLN A 522 33.23 -1.68 -22.73
CA GLN A 522 33.93 -2.69 -23.54
C GLN A 522 35.25 -2.17 -24.17
N ASN A 523 35.35 -0.85 -24.39
CA ASN A 523 36.60 -0.19 -24.75
C ASN A 523 36.93 0.92 -23.74
N ALA A 524 37.94 0.67 -22.90
CA ALA A 524 38.41 1.58 -21.86
C ALA A 524 39.64 2.43 -22.26
N ALA A 525 40.09 2.36 -23.52
CA ALA A 525 41.33 2.99 -23.94
C ALA A 525 41.31 4.53 -23.74
N GLY A 526 42.22 5.05 -22.92
CA GLY A 526 42.31 6.48 -22.62
C GLY A 526 41.13 7.03 -21.81
N LEU A 527 40.50 6.20 -20.97
CA LEU A 527 39.52 6.61 -19.95
C LEU A 527 40.07 6.36 -18.55
N ASN A 528 39.98 7.37 -17.66
CA ASN A 528 40.31 7.15 -16.25
C ASN A 528 39.11 6.51 -15.53
N LEU A 529 39.08 5.18 -15.47
CA LEU A 529 37.98 4.46 -14.80
C LEU A 529 37.96 4.63 -13.27
N SER A 530 39.02 5.17 -12.63
CA SER A 530 39.09 5.27 -11.16
C SER A 530 38.09 6.25 -10.54
N VAL A 531 37.46 7.11 -11.36
CA VAL A 531 36.43 8.08 -10.89
C VAL A 531 35.02 7.48 -10.87
N PHE A 532 34.85 6.22 -11.28
CA PHE A 532 33.57 5.52 -11.36
C PHE A 532 33.47 4.39 -10.33
N LEU A 533 32.28 4.22 -9.76
CA LEU A 533 31.96 3.08 -8.90
C LEU A 533 31.61 1.87 -9.76
N LEU A 534 32.61 1.08 -10.13
CA LEU A 534 32.45 -0.08 -11.01
C LEU A 534 31.90 -1.31 -10.26
N VAL A 535 30.93 -2.00 -10.86
CA VAL A 535 30.46 -3.35 -10.44
C VAL A 535 31.61 -4.37 -10.54
N HIS A 536 31.67 -5.32 -9.61
CA HIS A 536 32.72 -6.35 -9.59
C HIS A 536 32.69 -7.23 -10.86
N PRO A 537 33.85 -7.59 -11.46
CA PRO A 537 33.89 -8.29 -12.75
C PRO A 537 33.13 -9.62 -12.78
N GLU A 538 33.20 -10.41 -11.72
CA GLU A 538 32.46 -11.69 -11.61
C GLU A 538 30.93 -11.49 -11.69
N LEU A 539 30.39 -10.43 -11.08
CA LEU A 539 28.97 -10.10 -11.16
C LEU A 539 28.59 -9.56 -12.55
N ALA A 540 29.49 -8.81 -13.19
CA ALA A 540 29.29 -8.27 -14.54
C ALA A 540 29.43 -9.34 -15.65
N ALA A 541 30.14 -10.43 -15.39
CA ALA A 541 30.32 -11.55 -16.30
C ALA A 541 29.13 -12.54 -16.29
N ASN A 542 28.37 -12.61 -15.19
CA ASN A 542 27.14 -13.37 -15.14
C ASN A 542 26.06 -12.66 -15.99
N GLY A 543 25.69 -13.26 -17.13
CA GLY A 543 24.81 -12.64 -18.11
C GLY A 543 23.39 -12.34 -17.61
N ASP A 544 22.88 -13.08 -16.63
CA ASP A 544 21.52 -12.87 -16.11
C ASP A 544 21.50 -11.82 -14.98
N ILE A 545 22.54 -11.79 -14.14
CA ILE A 545 22.79 -10.67 -13.21
C ILE A 545 22.99 -9.37 -14.00
N ARG A 546 23.75 -9.40 -15.09
CA ARG A 546 23.95 -8.20 -15.94
C ARG A 546 22.63 -7.70 -16.52
N LYS A 547 21.82 -8.56 -17.17
CA LYS A 547 20.47 -8.19 -17.67
C LYS A 547 19.57 -7.62 -16.58
N PHE A 548 19.57 -8.23 -15.39
CA PHE A 548 18.79 -7.78 -14.24
C PHE A 548 19.22 -6.38 -13.79
N LEU A 549 20.52 -6.16 -13.57
CA LEU A 549 21.04 -4.87 -13.13
C LEU A 549 20.87 -3.77 -14.20
N GLU A 550 20.99 -4.11 -15.49
CA GLU A 550 20.69 -3.19 -16.61
C GLU A 550 19.21 -2.80 -16.64
N LYS A 551 18.28 -3.75 -16.45
CA LYS A 551 16.84 -3.47 -16.33
C LYS A 551 16.51 -2.57 -15.14
N GLU A 552 17.16 -2.77 -14.00
CA GLU A 552 16.95 -2.00 -12.77
C GLU A 552 17.85 -0.72 -12.71
N GLY A 553 18.45 -0.30 -13.84
CA GLY A 553 19.02 1.03 -14.05
C GLY A 553 20.54 1.18 -13.93
N ILE A 554 21.29 0.10 -13.67
CA ILE A 554 22.77 0.08 -13.67
C ILE A 554 23.26 -0.17 -15.10
N ARG A 555 23.78 0.86 -15.77
CA ARG A 555 24.25 0.77 -17.16
C ARG A 555 25.78 0.81 -17.29
N GLU A 556 26.26 0.45 -18.48
CA GLU A 556 27.65 0.69 -18.90
C GLU A 556 27.96 2.20 -18.91
N ILE A 557 29.21 2.58 -18.64
CA ILE A 557 29.61 4.01 -18.57
C ILE A 557 29.30 4.71 -19.90
N ASP A 558 28.39 5.68 -19.84
CA ASP A 558 27.94 6.43 -21.01
C ASP A 558 28.79 7.69 -21.29
N ALA A 559 28.62 8.24 -22.49
CA ALA A 559 29.39 9.39 -22.96
C ALA A 559 29.16 10.68 -22.14
N VAL A 560 27.96 10.86 -21.56
CA VAL A 560 27.66 12.03 -20.71
C VAL A 560 28.39 11.91 -19.38
N ALA A 561 28.37 10.72 -18.77
CA ALA A 561 29.09 10.43 -17.54
C ALA A 561 30.63 10.58 -17.70
N ILE A 562 31.18 10.22 -18.88
CA ILE A 562 32.58 10.49 -19.23
C ILE A 562 32.87 12.00 -19.25
N VAL A 563 32.03 12.81 -19.90
CA VAL A 563 32.20 14.27 -19.94
C VAL A 563 32.17 14.85 -18.52
N GLU A 564 31.15 14.51 -17.72
CA GLU A 564 30.97 15.05 -16.36
C GLU A 564 32.05 14.65 -15.36
N LYS A 565 32.54 13.40 -15.42
CA LYS A 565 33.46 12.85 -14.41
C LYS A 565 34.93 12.87 -14.83
N SER A 566 35.24 12.90 -16.13
CA SER A 566 36.62 12.78 -16.64
C SER A 566 37.10 13.98 -17.48
N ILE A 567 36.19 14.80 -18.04
CA ILE A 567 36.57 15.91 -18.92
C ILE A 567 36.38 17.26 -18.22
N LEU A 568 35.16 17.60 -17.79
CA LEU A 568 34.88 18.91 -17.19
C LEU A 568 35.69 19.24 -15.91
N PRO A 569 36.10 18.27 -15.07
CA PRO A 569 37.02 18.54 -13.97
C PRO A 569 38.38 19.11 -14.36
N LYS A 570 38.87 18.87 -15.59
CA LYS A 570 40.14 19.42 -16.11
C LYS A 570 40.14 20.96 -16.18
N TYR A 571 38.96 21.58 -16.23
CA TYR A 571 38.76 23.02 -16.43
C TYR A 571 38.16 23.71 -15.19
N GLN A 572 38.44 23.16 -13.98
CA GLN A 572 37.98 23.73 -12.71
C GLN A 572 38.97 24.73 -12.11
N ASP A 573 40.26 24.41 -12.14
CA ASP A 573 41.32 25.20 -11.48
C ASP A 573 42.11 26.09 -12.44
N ILE A 574 42.84 27.03 -11.84
CA ILE A 574 43.52 28.19 -12.42
C ILE A 574 44.12 27.95 -13.82
N ASN A 575 43.48 28.57 -14.82
CA ASN A 575 43.98 28.83 -16.18
C ASN A 575 44.75 27.65 -16.82
N PRO A 576 44.08 26.54 -17.16
CA PRO A 576 44.75 25.32 -17.62
C PRO A 576 45.58 25.58 -18.89
N CYS A 577 46.77 24.99 -18.93
CA CYS A 577 47.71 25.12 -20.03
C CYS A 577 47.08 24.59 -21.33
N PHE A 578 47.05 25.43 -22.36
CA PHE A 578 46.42 25.09 -23.63
C PHE A 578 47.37 24.26 -24.51
N ASP A 579 47.22 22.94 -24.41
CA ASP A 579 47.60 22.03 -25.50
C ASP A 579 46.39 21.82 -26.42
N GLU A 580 46.50 22.32 -27.65
CA GLU A 580 45.44 22.16 -28.65
C GLU A 580 45.18 20.69 -28.98
N SER A 581 46.20 19.82 -28.95
CA SER A 581 46.04 18.42 -29.36
C SER A 581 45.16 17.63 -28.38
N THR A 582 45.39 17.74 -27.08
CA THR A 582 44.51 17.18 -26.04
C THR A 582 43.14 17.86 -26.05
N TYR A 583 43.09 19.20 -26.19
CA TYR A 583 41.82 19.93 -26.18
C TYR A 583 40.89 19.51 -27.34
N ARG A 584 41.44 19.30 -28.54
CA ARG A 584 40.68 18.78 -29.68
C ARG A 584 40.08 17.39 -29.41
N VAL A 585 40.76 16.52 -28.65
CA VAL A 585 40.22 15.20 -28.25
C VAL A 585 39.05 15.35 -27.27
N ASP A 586 39.17 16.24 -26.27
CA ASP A 586 38.08 16.51 -25.32
C ASP A 586 36.86 17.16 -26.00
N LEU A 587 37.07 18.09 -26.95
CA LEU A 587 35.99 18.66 -27.78
C LEU A 587 35.27 17.60 -28.60
N CYS A 588 36.00 16.66 -29.21
CA CYS A 588 35.39 15.53 -29.95
C CYS A 588 34.51 14.66 -29.04
N ARG A 589 34.97 14.36 -27.82
CA ARG A 589 34.20 13.58 -26.83
C ARG A 589 32.93 14.34 -26.35
N ILE A 590 33.03 15.65 -26.12
CA ILE A 590 31.87 16.50 -25.77
C ILE A 590 30.83 16.50 -26.90
N ARG A 591 31.28 16.66 -28.15
CA ARG A 591 30.41 16.61 -29.35
C ARG A 591 29.72 15.26 -29.51
N GLU A 592 30.47 14.16 -29.35
CA GLU A 592 29.93 12.80 -29.46
C GLU A 592 28.87 12.52 -28.39
N ALA A 593 29.13 12.92 -27.14
CA ALA A 593 28.16 12.83 -26.06
C ALA A 593 26.88 13.62 -26.36
N TYR A 594 27.01 14.86 -26.82
CA TYR A 594 25.86 15.73 -27.14
C TYR A 594 25.03 15.23 -28.34
N GLY A 595 25.70 14.69 -29.36
CA GLY A 595 25.06 14.10 -30.54
C GLY A 595 24.25 12.84 -30.19
N LYS A 596 24.84 11.94 -29.40
CA LYS A 596 24.23 10.65 -29.02
C LYS A 596 23.18 10.76 -27.90
N ALA A 597 23.26 11.78 -27.04
CA ALA A 597 22.34 11.98 -25.94
C ALA A 597 20.89 12.23 -26.40
N ASN A 598 19.93 11.65 -25.67
CA ASN A 598 18.51 12.03 -25.77
C ASN A 598 18.24 13.40 -25.12
N ASP A 599 17.03 13.94 -25.20
CA ASP A 599 16.76 15.32 -24.75
C ASP A 599 16.89 15.52 -23.23
N THR A 600 16.61 14.49 -22.41
CA THR A 600 16.87 14.51 -20.97
C THR A 600 18.38 14.51 -20.68
N GLU A 601 19.13 13.65 -21.37
CA GLU A 601 20.59 13.56 -21.26
C GLU A 601 21.28 14.83 -21.77
N ARG A 602 20.74 15.48 -22.82
CA ARG A 602 21.16 16.80 -23.29
C ARG A 602 20.84 17.89 -22.27
N ALA A 603 19.70 17.86 -21.60
CA ALA A 603 19.36 18.83 -20.55
C ALA A 603 20.34 18.74 -19.36
N GLN A 604 20.68 17.51 -18.93
CA GLN A 604 21.72 17.27 -17.93
C GLN A 604 23.09 17.76 -18.42
N LEU A 605 23.53 17.32 -19.60
CA LEU A 605 24.83 17.66 -20.17
C LEU A 605 24.99 19.18 -20.36
N ASN A 606 23.96 19.88 -20.86
CA ASN A 606 23.92 21.34 -20.93
C ASN A 606 24.10 21.98 -19.54
N THR A 607 23.42 21.47 -18.51
CA THR A 607 23.52 21.99 -17.14
C THR A 607 24.94 21.87 -16.59
N SER A 608 25.58 20.71 -16.81
CA SER A 608 26.97 20.47 -16.45
C SER A 608 27.95 21.34 -17.28
N LEU A 609 27.73 21.50 -18.59
CA LEU A 609 28.58 22.33 -19.46
C LEU A 609 28.49 23.84 -19.15
N ASN A 610 27.31 24.37 -18.78
CA ASN A 610 27.15 25.77 -18.40
C ASN A 610 27.89 26.13 -17.09
N LYS A 611 28.19 25.12 -16.24
CA LYS A 611 28.81 25.35 -14.93
C LYS A 611 30.29 25.73 -15.01
N TYR A 612 31.02 25.24 -16.03
CA TYR A 612 32.48 25.29 -16.11
C TYR A 612 32.98 26.20 -17.25
N GLY A 613 34.20 26.71 -17.12
CA GLY A 613 34.87 27.52 -18.15
C GLY A 613 35.70 26.65 -19.09
N TRP A 614 35.06 25.96 -20.03
CA TRP A 614 35.70 24.97 -20.90
C TRP A 614 35.85 25.42 -22.36
N LEU A 615 35.35 26.60 -22.73
CA LEU A 615 35.50 27.17 -24.07
C LEU A 615 36.82 27.95 -24.14
N ALA A 616 37.72 27.54 -25.02
CA ALA A 616 38.93 28.30 -25.34
C ALA A 616 38.57 29.50 -26.23
N CYS A 617 38.91 30.71 -25.80
CA CYS A 617 38.61 31.96 -26.50
C CYS A 617 39.85 32.84 -26.62
N ILE A 618 39.88 33.67 -27.67
CA ILE A 618 40.94 34.65 -27.97
C ILE A 618 40.41 36.08 -27.82
N HIS A 619 41.28 37.07 -27.61
CA HIS A 619 40.85 38.46 -27.44
C HIS A 619 40.35 39.07 -28.76
N ALA A 620 39.21 39.76 -28.73
CA ALA A 620 38.54 40.27 -29.93
C ALA A 620 39.26 41.46 -30.60
N SER A 621 40.23 42.07 -29.93
CA SER A 621 41.00 43.21 -30.46
C SER A 621 42.09 42.83 -31.48
N GLY A 622 42.30 41.55 -31.76
CA GLY A 622 43.28 41.05 -32.75
C GLY A 622 44.75 41.06 -32.28
N ASN A 623 45.12 41.94 -31.35
CA ASN A 623 46.51 42.15 -30.94
C ASN A 623 47.13 41.07 -30.02
N ALA A 624 46.33 40.09 -29.55
CA ALA A 624 46.79 39.01 -28.68
C ALA A 624 46.10 37.67 -29.03
N PRO A 625 46.34 37.10 -30.23
CA PRO A 625 45.65 35.90 -30.70
C PRO A 625 46.08 34.63 -29.94
N ASP A 626 47.32 34.57 -29.45
CA ASP A 626 47.89 33.38 -28.81
C ASP A 626 47.51 33.23 -27.32
N ILE A 627 46.82 34.23 -26.74
CA ILE A 627 46.42 34.21 -25.32
C ILE A 627 45.01 33.62 -25.20
N ILE A 628 44.96 32.35 -24.79
CA ILE A 628 43.70 31.66 -24.51
C ILE A 628 43.12 32.10 -23.16
N VAL A 629 41.86 32.54 -23.20
CA VAL A 629 41.04 32.83 -22.02
C VAL A 629 39.85 31.88 -21.99
N TRP A 630 39.72 31.16 -20.87
CA TRP A 630 38.70 30.14 -20.68
C TRP A 630 37.35 30.74 -20.29
N LYS A 631 36.31 30.55 -21.12
CA LYS A 631 34.96 31.10 -20.91
C LYS A 631 33.91 30.01 -20.66
N LYS A 632 32.83 30.40 -20.00
CA LYS A 632 31.61 29.58 -19.85
C LYS A 632 30.68 29.80 -21.05
N PRO A 633 29.85 28.81 -21.42
CA PRO A 633 28.74 29.03 -22.34
C PRO A 633 27.86 30.21 -21.90
N GLY A 634 27.52 31.11 -22.83
CA GLY A 634 26.66 32.26 -22.54
C GLY A 634 27.31 33.40 -21.73
N ALA A 635 28.65 33.45 -21.67
CA ALA A 635 29.34 34.61 -21.09
C ALA A 635 29.08 35.89 -21.91
N SER A 636 28.70 36.98 -21.25
CA SER A 636 28.31 38.26 -21.89
C SER A 636 29.47 39.02 -22.56
N ASP A 637 30.71 38.55 -22.39
CA ASP A 637 31.91 39.06 -23.06
C ASP A 637 32.43 38.11 -24.16
N LEU A 638 31.77 36.97 -24.38
CA LEU A 638 32.03 36.06 -25.48
C LEU A 638 31.08 36.40 -26.64
N PHE A 639 31.63 36.87 -27.76
CA PHE A 639 30.90 37.31 -28.95
C PHE A 639 30.97 36.30 -30.09
N GLU A 640 30.00 36.36 -30.99
CA GLU A 640 30.08 35.67 -32.28
C GLU A 640 31.13 36.36 -33.18
N LYS A 641 32.00 35.59 -33.80
CA LYS A 641 33.03 36.13 -34.70
C LYS A 641 32.43 36.49 -36.05
N THR A 642 32.02 37.75 -36.21
CA THR A 642 31.49 38.32 -37.45
C THR A 642 32.36 39.49 -37.92
N ALA A 643 32.43 39.72 -39.24
CA ALA A 643 33.21 40.83 -39.80
C ALA A 643 32.83 42.21 -39.22
N ALA A 644 31.56 42.41 -38.85
CA ALA A 644 31.11 43.64 -38.20
C ALA A 644 31.67 43.81 -36.77
N TYR A 645 31.90 42.70 -36.06
CA TYR A 645 32.42 42.71 -34.69
C TYR A 645 33.94 42.69 -34.66
N GLU A 646 34.59 42.10 -35.66
CA GLU A 646 36.02 42.31 -35.93
C GLU A 646 36.30 43.81 -36.16
N ILE A 647 35.55 44.48 -37.05
CA ILE A 647 35.66 45.93 -37.30
C ILE A 647 35.40 46.78 -36.03
N TRP A 648 34.51 46.32 -35.14
CA TRP A 648 34.14 47.03 -33.91
C TRP A 648 35.19 46.90 -32.80
N PHE A 649 35.68 45.69 -32.54
CA PHE A 649 36.58 45.40 -31.41
C PHE A 649 38.07 45.54 -31.75
N ASP A 650 38.46 45.57 -33.02
CA ASP A 650 39.82 45.82 -33.52
C ASP A 650 40.57 46.91 -32.72
N GLY A 651 41.75 46.57 -32.18
CA GLY A 651 42.56 47.48 -31.35
C GLY A 651 41.95 47.94 -30.01
N LEU A 652 40.75 47.51 -29.63
CA LEU A 652 40.11 47.87 -28.34
C LEU A 652 40.58 46.98 -27.18
N GLU A 653 41.89 46.98 -26.91
CA GLU A 653 42.54 46.13 -25.89
C GLU A 653 41.95 46.26 -24.48
N ASN A 654 41.45 47.44 -24.11
CA ASN A 654 40.82 47.70 -22.81
C ASN A 654 39.35 47.27 -22.72
N VAL A 655 38.81 46.62 -23.76
CA VAL A 655 37.41 46.14 -23.79
C VAL A 655 37.41 44.63 -23.70
N ASN A 656 36.92 44.09 -22.59
CA ASN A 656 36.69 42.66 -22.42
C ASN A 656 35.67 42.15 -23.45
N ALA A 657 36.18 41.65 -24.56
CA ALA A 657 35.45 41.02 -25.65
C ALA A 657 36.31 39.90 -26.23
N TYR A 658 35.70 38.74 -26.45
CA TYR A 658 36.40 37.50 -26.79
C TYR A 658 35.69 36.76 -27.91
N PHE A 659 36.44 36.14 -28.82
CA PHE A 659 35.91 35.23 -29.84
C PHE A 659 36.32 33.79 -29.54
N LEU A 660 35.56 32.79 -30.01
CA LEU A 660 35.94 31.38 -29.88
C LEU A 660 37.24 31.08 -30.64
N HIS A 661 38.08 30.21 -30.08
CA HIS A 661 39.26 29.68 -30.78
C HIS A 661 38.84 28.78 -31.95
N SER A 662 39.67 28.71 -33.01
CA SER A 662 39.38 27.99 -34.25
C SER A 662 38.97 26.53 -34.03
N SER A 663 39.72 25.79 -33.20
CA SER A 663 39.44 24.38 -32.85
C SER A 663 38.03 24.16 -32.29
N VAL A 664 37.47 25.13 -31.56
CA VAL A 664 36.11 25.04 -31.00
C VAL A 664 35.08 25.13 -32.12
N ILE A 665 35.26 26.07 -33.05
CA ILE A 665 34.37 26.29 -34.20
C ILE A 665 34.45 25.10 -35.17
N GLU A 666 35.65 24.63 -35.48
CA GLU A 666 35.91 23.49 -36.36
C GLU A 666 35.31 22.19 -35.84
N ILE A 667 35.51 21.87 -34.55
CA ILE A 667 35.08 20.58 -34.00
C ILE A 667 33.60 20.60 -33.64
N LEU A 668 33.12 21.62 -32.91
CA LEU A 668 31.71 21.69 -32.48
C LEU A 668 30.76 22.15 -33.61
N ASN A 669 31.23 22.20 -34.86
CA ASN A 669 30.48 22.60 -36.06
C ASN A 669 29.02 22.08 -36.05
N GLY A 670 28.07 22.97 -36.34
CA GLY A 670 26.62 22.73 -36.22
C GLY A 670 26.06 22.83 -34.78
N ALA A 671 26.84 22.46 -33.76
CA ALA A 671 26.46 22.54 -32.34
C ALA A 671 27.03 23.77 -31.60
N VAL A 672 27.86 24.61 -32.24
CA VAL A 672 28.46 25.80 -31.62
C VAL A 672 27.41 26.73 -30.99
N ALA A 673 26.32 27.03 -31.70
CA ALA A 673 25.27 27.93 -31.23
C ALA A 673 24.60 27.42 -29.93
N SER A 674 24.31 26.12 -29.85
CA SER A 674 23.67 25.51 -28.68
C SER A 674 24.64 25.26 -27.51
N LEU A 675 25.92 24.99 -27.79
CA LEU A 675 26.93 24.65 -26.77
C LEU A 675 27.72 25.84 -26.23
N ALA A 676 28.07 26.81 -27.08
CA ALA A 676 28.86 27.98 -26.70
C ALA A 676 28.01 29.22 -26.38
N LYS A 677 26.85 29.37 -27.06
CA LYS A 677 25.86 30.45 -26.82
C LYS A 677 26.51 31.84 -26.86
N THR A 678 27.24 32.11 -27.95
CA THR A 678 27.96 33.37 -28.19
C THR A 678 27.01 34.56 -28.28
N THR A 679 27.45 35.73 -27.81
CA THR A 679 26.69 36.98 -27.83
C THR A 679 26.60 37.53 -29.26
N THR A 680 25.37 37.71 -29.76
CA THR A 680 25.04 38.13 -31.13
C THR A 680 24.61 39.60 -31.25
N ALA A 681 24.80 40.40 -30.18
CA ALA A 681 24.44 41.81 -30.12
C ALA A 681 25.47 42.62 -29.32
N LEU A 682 25.91 43.77 -29.83
CA LEU A 682 26.81 44.69 -29.10
C LEU A 682 26.09 45.45 -27.95
N THR A 683 24.76 45.41 -27.94
CA THR A 683 23.89 46.09 -26.97
C THR A 683 23.74 45.27 -25.70
N THR A 684 24.02 45.86 -24.54
CA THR A 684 23.93 45.22 -23.22
C THR A 684 23.03 46.01 -22.27
N ASN A 685 22.55 45.33 -21.21
CA ASN A 685 21.58 45.84 -20.24
C ASN A 685 20.22 46.28 -20.83
N LEU A 686 19.87 45.90 -22.06
CA LEU A 686 18.50 46.05 -22.58
C LEU A 686 17.52 45.22 -21.73
N SER A 687 16.34 45.77 -21.44
CA SER A 687 15.29 45.01 -20.77
C SER A 687 14.41 44.30 -21.78
N THR A 688 14.16 43.00 -21.54
CA THR A 688 13.13 42.22 -22.23
C THR A 688 11.73 42.43 -21.66
N ASN A 689 11.63 43.02 -20.46
CA ASN A 689 10.37 43.25 -19.76
C ASN A 689 9.90 44.68 -20.00
N GLU A 690 8.58 44.90 -20.10
CA GLU A 690 7.96 46.22 -20.23
C GLU A 690 8.34 47.18 -19.08
N TYR A 691 8.75 46.66 -17.93
CA TYR A 691 9.15 47.43 -16.75
C TYR A 691 10.53 47.01 -16.25
N THR A 692 11.44 47.97 -16.09
CA THR A 692 12.80 47.75 -15.61
C THR A 692 12.97 48.36 -14.22
N ILE A 693 13.02 47.56 -13.16
CA ILE A 693 13.25 48.07 -11.80
C ILE A 693 14.76 48.21 -11.54
N SER A 694 15.26 49.43 -11.56
CA SER A 694 16.64 49.75 -11.15
C SER A 694 16.68 50.08 -9.65
N LEU A 695 17.21 49.17 -8.83
CA LEU A 695 17.49 49.42 -7.41
C LEU A 695 18.73 50.32 -7.28
N SER A 696 18.52 51.61 -6.99
CA SER A 696 19.61 52.58 -6.81
C SER A 696 20.04 52.69 -5.35
N ASN A 697 21.13 51.99 -5.00
CA ASN A 697 21.84 51.96 -3.71
C ASN A 697 21.03 51.50 -2.48
N GLU A 698 21.47 50.41 -1.84
CA GLU A 698 20.87 49.82 -0.63
C GLU A 698 20.77 50.79 0.56
N TYR A 699 21.64 51.80 0.61
CA TYR A 699 21.68 52.82 1.68
C TYR A 699 20.56 53.86 1.63
N TYR A 700 19.90 54.07 0.49
CA TYR A 700 18.82 55.06 0.36
C TYR A 700 17.61 54.45 -0.34
N ARG A 701 16.44 54.53 0.30
CA ARG A 701 15.15 53.99 -0.18
C ARG A 701 14.60 54.80 -1.38
N ASN A 702 15.33 54.89 -2.48
CA ASN A 702 14.88 55.43 -3.76
C ASN A 702 14.62 54.26 -4.71
N HIS A 703 13.37 54.05 -5.10
CA HIS A 703 13.02 53.12 -6.17
C HIS A 703 12.96 53.91 -7.49
N LYS A 704 13.70 53.47 -8.51
CA LYS A 704 13.66 54.03 -9.86
C LYS A 704 13.29 52.93 -10.85
N GLN A 705 12.44 53.26 -11.81
CA GLN A 705 11.89 52.32 -12.77
C GLN A 705 11.92 52.94 -14.17
N GLY A 706 12.48 52.21 -15.13
CA GLY A 706 12.32 52.49 -16.56
C GLY A 706 11.04 51.86 -17.09
N LEU A 707 10.34 52.58 -17.96
CA LEU A 707 9.10 52.16 -18.60
C LEU A 707 9.34 51.71 -20.04
N ASN A 708 8.42 50.92 -20.58
CA ASN A 708 8.44 50.38 -21.95
C ASN A 708 9.76 49.66 -22.30
N GLY A 709 10.36 48.97 -21.32
CA GLY A 709 11.64 48.28 -21.45
C GLY A 709 12.89 49.18 -21.50
N PHE A 710 12.75 50.49 -21.24
CA PHE A 710 13.91 51.36 -21.08
C PHE A 710 14.76 50.95 -19.87
N ASN A 711 16.09 51.02 -20.01
CA ASN A 711 17.03 50.89 -18.90
C ASN A 711 18.06 52.02 -19.00
N PRO A 712 18.22 52.90 -18.00
CA PRO A 712 19.23 53.96 -18.04
C PRO A 712 20.67 53.43 -18.14
N ASN A 713 20.91 52.17 -17.72
CA ASN A 713 22.20 51.49 -17.83
C ASN A 713 22.40 50.75 -19.16
N ALA A 714 21.46 50.84 -20.12
CA ALA A 714 21.61 50.25 -21.45
C ALA A 714 22.81 50.89 -22.18
N THR A 715 23.69 50.04 -22.74
CA THR A 715 24.95 50.51 -23.32
C THR A 715 25.42 49.62 -24.48
N ILE A 716 26.36 50.13 -25.28
CA ILE A 716 27.04 49.37 -26.34
C ILE A 716 28.44 49.03 -25.85
N VAL A 717 28.80 47.75 -25.89
CA VAL A 717 30.08 47.25 -25.34
C VAL A 717 31.24 47.92 -26.07
N GLY A 718 32.12 48.56 -25.30
CA GLY A 718 33.28 49.27 -25.82
C GLY A 718 33.02 50.68 -26.39
N ILE A 719 31.78 51.20 -26.44
CA ILE A 719 31.48 52.47 -27.14
C ILE A 719 32.35 53.67 -26.71
N LYS A 720 32.63 53.83 -25.41
CA LYS A 720 33.49 54.91 -24.89
C LYS A 720 34.93 54.76 -25.39
N SER A 721 35.43 53.53 -25.49
CA SER A 721 36.76 53.22 -26.03
C SER A 721 36.79 53.39 -27.55
N ALA A 722 35.73 52.99 -28.26
CA ALA A 722 35.63 53.10 -29.71
C ALA A 722 35.62 54.58 -30.18
N LEU A 723 34.83 55.43 -29.51
CA LEU A 723 34.77 56.88 -29.79
C LEU A 723 36.03 57.65 -29.35
N ALA A 724 36.84 57.09 -28.45
CA ALA A 724 38.12 57.66 -28.02
C ALA A 724 39.34 57.11 -28.80
N ALA A 725 39.14 56.09 -29.63
CA ALA A 725 40.16 55.47 -30.47
C ALA A 725 40.13 56.05 -31.90
N ASN A 726 40.80 55.38 -32.85
CA ASN A 726 40.75 55.73 -34.27
C ASN A 726 39.33 55.51 -34.83
N TRP A 727 38.54 56.58 -34.91
CA TRP A 727 37.14 56.51 -35.35
C TRP A 727 37.03 56.47 -36.89
N THR A 728 36.46 55.38 -37.42
CA THR A 728 36.34 55.12 -38.87
C THR A 728 34.89 55.19 -39.34
N GLN A 729 34.70 55.44 -40.64
CA GLN A 729 33.37 55.45 -41.25
C GLN A 729 32.65 54.11 -41.05
N ASP A 730 33.37 52.99 -41.07
CA ASP A 730 32.77 51.65 -40.91
C ASP A 730 32.42 51.33 -39.44
N ARG A 731 33.18 51.81 -38.45
CA ARG A 731 32.75 51.77 -37.04
C ARG A 731 31.50 52.65 -36.80
N SER A 732 31.41 53.79 -37.49
CA SER A 732 30.20 54.63 -37.47
C SER A 732 28.99 53.91 -38.11
N LYS A 733 29.16 53.18 -39.22
CA LYS A 733 28.12 52.32 -39.81
C LYS A 733 27.71 51.18 -38.86
N VAL A 734 28.66 50.52 -38.18
CA VAL A 734 28.36 49.47 -37.20
C VAL A 734 27.58 50.05 -36.00
N LEU A 735 27.97 51.23 -35.50
CA LEU A 735 27.22 51.93 -34.44
C LEU A 735 25.80 52.32 -34.91
N TRP A 736 25.66 52.88 -36.11
CA TRP A 736 24.34 53.20 -36.69
C TRP A 736 23.45 51.96 -36.75
N LYS A 737 23.96 50.83 -37.28
CA LYS A 737 23.22 49.56 -37.36
C LYS A 737 22.87 48.97 -35.99
N ALA A 738 23.77 49.07 -35.00
CA ALA A 738 23.50 48.65 -33.62
C ALA A 738 22.39 49.50 -32.97
N LEU A 739 22.34 50.80 -33.26
CA LEU A 739 21.31 51.70 -32.75
C LEU A 739 19.96 51.51 -33.45
N LEU A 740 19.95 51.20 -34.75
CA LEU A 740 18.72 50.83 -35.49
C LEU A 740 18.07 49.53 -35.01
N SER A 741 18.76 48.71 -34.20
CA SER A 741 18.26 47.41 -33.76
C SER A 741 17.15 47.51 -32.70
N ASP A 742 17.23 48.52 -31.82
CA ASP A 742 16.18 48.89 -30.86
C ASP A 742 16.38 50.36 -30.43
N PRO A 743 16.16 51.34 -31.33
CA PRO A 743 16.48 52.76 -31.08
C PRO A 743 15.65 53.34 -29.92
N LEU A 744 14.49 52.73 -29.65
CA LEU A 744 13.58 53.18 -28.61
C LEU A 744 14.11 52.93 -27.20
N LYS A 745 14.88 51.85 -26.95
CA LYS A 745 15.33 51.48 -25.60
C LYS A 745 16.76 51.88 -25.25
N ILE A 746 17.65 52.10 -26.24
CA ILE A 746 19.08 52.36 -25.95
C ILE A 746 19.48 53.83 -25.95
N ILE A 747 18.73 54.73 -26.59
CA ILE A 747 19.05 56.18 -26.60
C ILE A 747 18.43 56.90 -25.38
N SER A 748 17.10 56.83 -25.25
CA SER A 748 16.35 57.57 -24.22
C SER A 748 14.96 56.99 -23.99
N GLY A 749 14.42 57.15 -22.79
CA GLY A 749 13.10 56.64 -22.43
C GLY A 749 12.54 57.22 -21.14
N GLU A 750 11.30 56.87 -20.81
CA GLU A 750 10.66 57.33 -19.58
C GLU A 750 11.19 56.59 -18.35
N THR A 751 11.44 57.34 -17.29
CA THR A 751 11.69 56.82 -15.95
C THR A 751 10.76 57.47 -14.93
N GLN A 752 10.41 56.73 -13.89
CA GLN A 752 9.69 57.22 -12.72
C GLN A 752 10.46 56.85 -11.44
N SER A 753 10.44 57.71 -10.43
CA SER A 753 11.21 57.49 -9.20
C SER A 753 10.47 57.94 -7.94
N SER A 754 10.47 57.09 -6.90
CA SER A 754 9.76 57.34 -5.65
C SER A 754 10.52 56.83 -4.43
N ARG A 755 10.37 57.52 -3.29
CA ARG A 755 10.87 57.05 -1.98
C ARG A 755 10.01 55.95 -1.34
N ASN A 756 8.91 55.56 -1.98
CA ASN A 756 8.05 54.47 -1.54
C ASN A 756 7.59 53.65 -2.76
N ARG A 757 7.92 52.34 -2.76
CA ARG A 757 7.54 51.38 -3.80
C ARG A 757 6.03 51.36 -4.10
N GLN A 758 5.18 51.49 -3.07
CA GLN A 758 3.71 51.53 -3.22
C GLN A 758 3.18 52.85 -3.83
N LYS A 759 4.04 53.84 -4.04
CA LYS A 759 3.71 55.12 -4.71
C LYS A 759 4.49 55.30 -6.02
N LEU A 760 5.14 54.26 -6.52
CA LEU A 760 6.00 54.36 -7.70
C LEU A 760 5.19 54.58 -8.98
N ASP A 761 4.08 53.87 -9.15
CA ASP A 761 3.15 54.00 -10.28
C ASP A 761 2.32 55.29 -10.28
N LYS A 762 2.49 56.12 -9.23
CA LYS A 762 1.90 57.46 -9.10
C LYS A 762 2.98 58.55 -9.00
N ALA A 763 4.23 58.23 -9.32
CA ALA A 763 5.32 59.20 -9.38
C ALA A 763 5.33 59.92 -10.74
N PRO A 764 5.82 61.17 -10.81
CA PRO A 764 5.95 61.87 -12.09
C PRO A 764 6.96 61.15 -12.99
N LYS A 765 6.58 60.98 -14.26
CA LYS A 765 7.42 60.44 -15.32
C LYS A 765 8.39 61.51 -15.84
N LYS A 766 9.61 61.11 -16.17
CA LYS A 766 10.64 61.98 -16.76
C LYS A 766 11.42 61.23 -17.83
N ILE A 767 11.63 61.87 -18.99
CA ILE A 767 12.52 61.34 -20.04
C ILE A 767 13.98 61.45 -19.55
N GLU A 768 14.72 60.34 -19.67
CA GLU A 768 16.14 60.24 -19.36
C GLU A 768 16.90 59.64 -20.56
N TYR A 769 18.17 59.98 -20.70
CA TYR A 769 19.06 59.53 -21.77
C TYR A 769 20.14 58.63 -21.17
N THR A 770 20.49 57.55 -21.86
CA THR A 770 21.60 56.67 -21.46
C THR A 770 22.95 57.33 -21.72
N ASP A 771 24.04 56.73 -21.24
CA ASP A 771 25.39 57.12 -21.66
C ASP A 771 25.55 57.09 -23.19
N VAL A 772 24.97 56.11 -23.87
CA VAL A 772 24.98 56.00 -25.34
C VAL A 772 24.21 57.16 -25.98
N GLY A 773 22.99 57.44 -25.50
CA GLY A 773 22.18 58.55 -26.02
C GLY A 773 22.84 59.91 -25.80
N ASN A 774 23.49 60.13 -24.66
CA ASN A 774 24.22 61.35 -24.37
C ASN A 774 25.49 61.51 -25.23
N LEU A 775 26.24 60.42 -25.49
CA LEU A 775 27.40 60.45 -26.39
C LEU A 775 26.96 60.70 -27.83
N CYS A 776 26.02 59.89 -28.35
CA CYS A 776 25.55 59.97 -29.72
C CYS A 776 24.88 61.31 -30.06
N ARG A 777 24.27 62.00 -29.08
CA ARG A 777 23.66 63.32 -29.29
C ARG A 777 24.66 64.48 -29.28
N ASN A 778 25.69 64.40 -28.43
CA ASN A 778 26.55 65.56 -28.11
C ASN A 778 27.99 65.45 -28.66
N GLN A 779 28.28 64.43 -29.48
CA GLN A 779 29.58 64.26 -30.14
C GLN A 779 29.44 64.18 -31.66
N ALA A 780 30.51 64.52 -32.38
CA ALA A 780 30.55 64.45 -33.83
C ALA A 780 31.01 63.06 -34.30
N TRP A 781 30.06 62.14 -34.52
CA TRP A 781 30.33 60.74 -34.92
C TRP A 781 29.68 60.33 -36.24
N LEU A 782 28.80 61.18 -36.80
CA LEU A 782 28.12 60.98 -38.08
C LEU A 782 28.84 61.77 -39.19
N PRO A 783 29.16 61.16 -40.34
CA PRO A 783 29.77 61.85 -41.47
C PRO A 783 28.71 62.42 -42.40
N ASP A 784 28.87 63.69 -42.80
CA ASP A 784 28.07 64.29 -43.86
C ASP A 784 28.46 63.75 -45.26
N LYS A 785 27.73 64.17 -46.31
CA LYS A 785 28.04 63.83 -47.71
C LYS A 785 29.44 64.22 -48.20
N SER A 786 30.18 65.08 -47.49
CA SER A 786 31.59 65.40 -47.77
C SER A 786 32.58 64.54 -46.97
N GLY A 787 32.09 63.58 -46.19
CA GLY A 787 32.89 62.73 -45.29
C GLY A 787 33.29 63.43 -43.98
N LYS A 788 32.80 64.64 -43.72
CA LYS A 788 33.18 65.41 -42.53
C LYS A 788 32.27 65.06 -41.36
N TRP A 789 32.88 64.68 -40.24
CA TRP A 789 32.18 64.43 -38.97
C TRP A 789 31.39 65.66 -38.50
N ARG A 790 30.15 65.42 -38.05
CA ARG A 790 29.19 66.39 -37.51
C ARG A 790 28.42 65.81 -36.34
N MET A 791 27.91 66.69 -35.48
CA MET A 791 26.91 66.35 -34.47
C MET A 791 25.55 66.13 -35.15
N PRO A 792 24.66 65.27 -34.61
CA PRO A 792 23.35 65.02 -35.25
C PRO A 792 22.51 66.29 -35.42
N SER A 793 22.58 67.21 -34.47
CA SER A 793 21.86 68.51 -34.49
C SER A 793 22.29 69.46 -35.62
N GLU A 794 23.40 69.18 -36.31
CA GLU A 794 23.89 69.93 -37.46
C GLU A 794 23.39 69.37 -38.81
N LEU A 795 22.68 68.22 -38.79
CA LEU A 795 22.31 67.43 -39.96
C LEU A 795 20.79 67.22 -40.09
N LEU A 796 20.30 67.12 -41.32
CA LEU A 796 19.06 66.39 -41.63
C LEU A 796 19.41 64.90 -41.81
N LEU A 797 18.42 64.01 -41.65
CA LEU A 797 18.60 62.57 -41.91
C LEU A 797 19.03 62.28 -43.37
N ASN A 798 18.69 63.18 -44.30
CA ASN A 798 19.08 63.13 -45.70
C ASN A 798 20.51 63.63 -45.98
N ASP A 799 21.26 64.15 -45.00
CA ASP A 799 22.60 64.73 -45.17
C ASP A 799 23.76 63.76 -44.86
N LEU A 800 23.44 62.56 -44.39
CA LEU A 800 24.41 61.49 -44.10
C LEU A 800 25.14 61.01 -45.36
N SER A 801 26.37 60.52 -45.16
CA SER A 801 27.13 59.83 -46.21
C SER A 801 26.48 58.52 -46.67
N GLU A 802 26.89 58.03 -47.84
CA GLU A 802 26.41 56.76 -48.39
C GLU A 802 26.70 55.54 -47.49
N GLY A 803 25.77 54.58 -47.45
CA GLY A 803 25.84 53.40 -46.58
C GLY A 803 25.21 53.55 -45.20
N PHE A 804 24.65 54.72 -44.86
CA PHE A 804 23.80 54.91 -43.69
C PHE A 804 22.32 54.81 -44.10
N GLU A 805 21.53 53.98 -43.40
CA GLU A 805 20.11 53.84 -43.70
C GLU A 805 19.31 55.03 -43.16
N SER A 806 18.58 55.71 -44.05
CA SER A 806 17.88 56.97 -43.79
C SER A 806 16.37 56.94 -44.08
N THR A 807 15.87 55.86 -44.69
CA THR A 807 14.49 55.77 -45.23
C THR A 807 13.49 55.10 -44.29
N SER A 808 13.92 54.16 -43.45
CA SER A 808 13.04 53.37 -42.59
C SER A 808 12.51 54.15 -41.39
N ILE A 809 11.43 53.61 -40.79
CA ILE A 809 10.80 54.19 -39.59
C ILE A 809 11.81 54.24 -38.43
N ALA A 810 12.56 53.16 -38.21
CA ALA A 810 13.62 53.10 -37.19
C ALA A 810 14.71 54.17 -37.40
N ALA A 811 15.09 54.48 -38.65
CA ALA A 811 16.05 55.55 -38.93
C ALA A 811 15.49 56.95 -38.60
N LYS A 812 14.19 57.19 -38.86
CA LYS A 812 13.51 58.45 -38.52
C LYS A 812 13.32 58.62 -37.01
N GLU A 813 12.94 57.57 -36.31
CA GLU A 813 12.82 57.54 -34.84
C GLU A 813 14.20 57.73 -34.17
N LEU A 814 15.25 57.06 -34.67
CA LEU A 814 16.61 57.24 -34.20
C LEU A 814 17.07 58.69 -34.40
N ALA A 815 16.84 59.26 -35.59
CA ALA A 815 17.17 60.65 -35.91
C ALA A 815 16.51 61.66 -34.97
N GLU A 816 15.21 61.48 -34.65
CA GLU A 816 14.55 62.32 -33.64
C GLU A 816 15.17 62.14 -32.25
N LYS A 817 15.37 60.89 -31.79
CA LYS A 817 15.89 60.63 -30.43
C LYS A 817 17.33 61.13 -30.21
N ILE A 818 18.18 61.12 -31.24
CA ILE A 818 19.53 61.72 -31.16
C ILE A 818 19.54 63.23 -31.45
N GLY A 819 18.40 63.83 -31.83
CA GLY A 819 18.23 65.27 -31.98
C GLY A 819 18.68 65.85 -33.33
N MET A 820 18.52 65.10 -34.43
CA MET A 820 18.67 65.63 -35.79
C MET A 820 17.59 66.66 -36.14
N ARG A 821 17.83 67.48 -37.16
CA ARG A 821 16.86 68.49 -37.61
C ARG A 821 15.64 67.84 -38.30
N GLN A 822 14.45 68.39 -38.04
CA GLN A 822 13.17 67.95 -38.62
C GLN A 822 12.51 69.09 -39.41
N PRO A 823 12.21 68.92 -40.72
CA PRO A 823 11.58 69.96 -41.54
C PRO A 823 10.20 70.43 -41.04
N GLU A 824 9.39 69.49 -40.54
CA GLU A 824 7.97 69.71 -40.24
C GLU A 824 7.79 70.64 -39.04
N ARG A 825 8.66 70.54 -38.04
CA ARG A 825 8.63 71.41 -36.85
C ARG A 825 9.00 72.86 -37.15
N GLU A 826 9.90 73.11 -38.09
CA GLU A 826 10.26 74.48 -38.50
C GLU A 826 9.08 75.14 -39.23
N GLN A 827 8.42 74.42 -40.15
CA GLN A 827 7.23 74.92 -40.86
C GLN A 827 6.02 75.14 -39.93
N ALA A 828 5.73 74.19 -39.04
CA ALA A 828 4.59 74.31 -38.12
C ALA A 828 4.72 75.50 -37.16
N LEU A 829 5.93 75.77 -36.63
CA LEU A 829 6.19 76.89 -35.72
C LEU A 829 6.04 78.25 -36.42
N GLU A 830 6.40 78.33 -37.70
CA GLU A 830 6.22 79.52 -38.54
C GLU A 830 4.72 79.79 -38.78
N TYR A 831 3.97 78.76 -39.17
CA TYR A 831 2.53 78.84 -39.48
C TYR A 831 1.69 79.20 -38.25
N VAL A 832 1.91 78.55 -37.11
CA VAL A 832 1.15 78.77 -35.86
C VAL A 832 1.38 80.15 -35.25
N THR A 833 2.50 80.81 -35.54
CA THR A 833 2.82 82.13 -34.96
C THR A 833 2.51 83.32 -35.87
N GLY A 834 2.20 83.09 -37.15
CA GLY A 834 1.85 84.17 -38.10
C GLY A 834 2.92 85.26 -38.27
N GLY A 835 4.17 84.98 -37.86
CA GLY A 835 5.25 85.95 -37.79
C GLY A 835 5.26 86.89 -36.58
N ASP A 836 4.27 86.83 -35.67
CA ASP A 836 4.21 87.72 -34.50
C ASP A 836 5.34 87.41 -33.50
N ALA A 837 6.16 88.42 -33.21
CA ALA A 837 7.33 88.29 -32.33
C ALA A 837 6.98 88.05 -30.86
N LYS A 838 5.85 88.58 -30.36
CA LYS A 838 5.36 88.31 -29.00
C LYS A 838 4.83 86.88 -28.91
N PHE A 839 4.12 86.39 -29.92
CA PHE A 839 3.63 85.01 -29.95
C PHE A 839 4.79 84.00 -30.09
N LYS A 840 5.79 84.27 -30.95
CA LYS A 840 7.04 83.51 -30.99
C LYS A 840 7.77 83.54 -29.64
N MET A 841 7.82 84.67 -28.94
CA MET A 841 8.37 84.73 -27.58
C MET A 841 7.55 83.91 -26.56
N LEU A 842 6.22 84.01 -26.58
CA LEU A 842 5.34 83.33 -25.62
C LEU A 842 5.46 81.81 -25.73
N ILE A 843 5.48 81.26 -26.95
CA ILE A 843 5.70 79.83 -27.19
C ILE A 843 7.11 79.41 -26.75
N LYS A 844 8.14 80.21 -27.05
CA LYS A 844 9.51 79.91 -26.56
C LYS A 844 9.59 79.93 -25.04
N HIS A 845 8.86 80.83 -24.38
CA HIS A 845 8.80 80.91 -22.93
C HIS A 845 8.08 79.70 -22.32
N TYR A 846 6.96 79.26 -22.89
CA TYR A 846 6.24 78.02 -22.52
C TYR A 846 7.11 76.76 -22.73
N GLN A 847 7.92 76.72 -23.81
CA GLN A 847 8.90 75.66 -24.06
C GLN A 847 10.04 75.65 -23.02
N SER A 848 10.39 76.80 -22.41
CA SER A 848 11.35 76.89 -21.31
C SER A 848 10.76 76.85 -19.89
N ALA A 849 9.44 76.99 -19.75
CA ALA A 849 8.75 77.11 -18.46
C ALA A 849 8.75 75.81 -17.65
N SER A 850 8.60 75.93 -16.33
CA SER A 850 8.43 74.78 -15.44
C SER A 850 7.04 74.17 -15.55
N ASP A 851 6.90 72.91 -15.15
CA ASP A 851 5.65 72.16 -15.33
C ASP A 851 4.47 72.78 -14.55
N HIS A 852 4.73 73.40 -13.40
CA HIS A 852 3.71 74.13 -12.63
C HIS A 852 3.23 75.44 -13.31
N GLU A 853 4.04 76.04 -14.17
CA GLU A 853 3.64 77.22 -14.96
C GLU A 853 2.81 76.79 -16.17
N ARG A 854 3.21 75.70 -16.85
CA ARG A 854 2.44 75.09 -17.95
C ARG A 854 1.04 74.66 -17.50
N GLU A 855 0.95 74.08 -16.31
CA GLU A 855 -0.33 73.64 -15.70
C GLU A 855 -1.33 74.80 -15.50
N LYS A 856 -0.84 76.04 -15.31
CA LYS A 856 -1.71 77.23 -15.21
C LYS A 856 -2.22 77.70 -16.56
N PHE A 857 -1.41 77.62 -17.61
CA PHE A 857 -1.85 77.92 -18.98
C PHE A 857 -2.91 76.92 -19.49
N LEU A 858 -2.73 75.63 -19.19
CA LEU A 858 -3.64 74.57 -19.67
C LEU A 858 -5.06 74.66 -19.07
N LYS A 859 -5.22 75.27 -17.89
CA LYS A 859 -6.54 75.43 -17.22
C LYS A 859 -7.44 76.52 -17.81
N ILE A 860 -7.03 77.15 -18.91
CA ILE A 860 -7.74 78.28 -19.56
C ILE A 860 -8.47 77.83 -20.84
N ILE A 861 -8.18 76.63 -21.36
CA ILE A 861 -8.69 76.13 -22.65
C ILE A 861 -9.73 75.03 -22.39
N PRO A 862 -10.99 75.16 -22.83
CA PRO A 862 -11.96 74.07 -22.84
C PRO A 862 -11.64 73.07 -23.98
N HIS A 863 -11.94 71.79 -23.76
CA HIS A 863 -11.76 70.74 -24.76
C HIS A 863 -13.08 70.03 -25.07
N GLU A 864 -13.34 69.87 -26.37
CA GLU A 864 -14.28 68.90 -26.93
C GLU A 864 -13.56 67.55 -27.15
N LEU A 865 -14.33 66.46 -27.29
CA LEU A 865 -13.84 65.10 -27.57
C LEU A 865 -14.59 64.50 -28.76
N SER A 866 -13.99 63.51 -29.43
CA SER A 866 -14.50 62.95 -30.69
C SER A 866 -14.32 61.43 -30.80
N GLU A 867 -15.44 60.70 -30.76
CA GLU A 867 -15.71 59.42 -31.46
C GLU A 867 -14.84 58.15 -31.13
N PRO A 868 -15.39 56.91 -31.26
CA PRO A 868 -15.48 56.06 -30.06
C PRO A 868 -15.06 54.54 -30.18
N VAL A 869 -15.37 53.64 -29.20
CA VAL A 869 -14.91 52.20 -29.02
C VAL A 869 -16.04 51.14 -28.69
N PRO A 870 -16.12 49.83 -29.12
CA PRO A 870 -17.39 49.08 -29.38
C PRO A 870 -18.25 48.48 -28.21
N SER A 871 -19.48 48.00 -28.54
CA SER A 871 -20.59 47.64 -27.61
C SER A 871 -20.85 46.14 -27.32
N PHE A 872 -21.65 45.87 -26.28
CA PHE A 872 -22.01 44.52 -25.76
C PHE A 872 -22.82 43.66 -26.75
N LYS A 873 -23.64 44.27 -27.62
CA LYS A 873 -24.51 43.58 -28.58
C LYS A 873 -23.71 42.82 -29.64
N ASP A 874 -22.69 43.48 -30.22
CA ASP A 874 -21.74 42.84 -31.13
C ASP A 874 -20.92 41.73 -30.43
N GLY A 875 -20.74 41.85 -29.11
CA GLY A 875 -20.17 40.80 -28.28
C GLY A 875 -21.07 39.57 -28.15
N LEU A 876 -22.38 39.74 -27.92
CA LEU A 876 -23.30 38.62 -27.71
C LEU A 876 -23.39 37.71 -28.95
N LYS A 877 -23.41 38.30 -30.15
CA LYS A 877 -23.42 37.60 -31.46
C LYS A 877 -22.25 36.65 -31.72
N ASN A 878 -21.16 36.81 -30.99
CA ASN A 878 -19.92 36.07 -31.21
C ASN A 878 -19.57 35.15 -30.01
N LEU A 879 -20.54 34.87 -29.13
CA LEU A 879 -20.38 33.94 -28.01
C LEU A 879 -20.19 32.49 -28.49
N GLY A 880 -18.94 32.10 -28.76
CA GLY A 880 -18.58 30.72 -29.07
C GLY A 880 -17.06 30.47 -29.11
N ARG A 881 -16.65 29.27 -28.72
CA ARG A 881 -15.30 28.73 -28.91
C ARG A 881 -15.41 27.29 -29.42
N PRO A 882 -15.25 27.06 -30.74
CA PRO A 882 -15.39 25.74 -31.31
C PRO A 882 -14.24 24.80 -30.97
N GLN A 883 -14.53 23.50 -30.93
CA GLN A 883 -13.57 22.47 -30.58
C GLN A 883 -12.48 22.30 -31.65
N LYS A 884 -11.26 21.91 -31.22
CA LYS A 884 -10.15 21.50 -32.12
C LYS A 884 -9.58 20.15 -31.68
N GLY A 885 -10.34 19.09 -31.93
CA GLY A 885 -9.99 17.70 -31.63
C GLY A 885 -11.24 16.82 -31.54
N ILE A 886 -11.15 15.58 -31.98
CA ILE A 886 -12.28 14.62 -31.99
C ILE A 886 -12.35 13.90 -30.64
N ILE A 887 -13.54 13.95 -30.01
CA ILE A 887 -13.98 13.09 -28.89
C ILE A 887 -15.47 12.81 -29.12
N GLU A 888 -15.93 11.58 -28.87
CA GLU A 888 -17.31 11.14 -29.14
C GLU A 888 -18.24 11.36 -27.93
N HIS A 889 -19.47 11.81 -28.16
CA HIS A 889 -20.51 12.12 -27.16
C HIS A 889 -21.92 11.74 -27.69
N GLY A 890 -22.96 11.85 -26.84
CA GLY A 890 -24.37 11.69 -27.21
C GLY A 890 -25.32 12.44 -26.25
N ASP A 891 -26.50 12.84 -26.74
CA ASP A 891 -27.25 14.02 -26.25
C ASP A 891 -28.59 13.74 -25.51
N ILE A 892 -29.33 14.80 -25.13
CA ILE A 892 -30.80 15.06 -25.33
C ILE A 892 -31.44 15.99 -24.23
N GLU A 893 -31.50 17.31 -24.52
CA GLU A 893 -32.60 18.32 -24.40
C GLU A 893 -33.49 18.52 -23.11
N ARG A 894 -34.56 19.37 -22.99
CA ARG A 894 -35.26 20.39 -23.84
C ARG A 894 -36.06 21.48 -23.06
N SER A 895 -35.74 22.78 -23.24
CA SER A 895 -36.58 24.03 -23.40
C SER A 895 -37.85 24.31 -22.48
N PRO A 896 -38.73 25.33 -22.72
CA PRO A 896 -38.47 26.78 -22.54
C PRO A 896 -39.47 27.54 -21.58
N VAL A 897 -40.02 28.70 -22.00
CA VAL A 897 -40.23 29.95 -21.20
C VAL A 897 -41.55 30.66 -21.59
N SER A 898 -42.20 31.41 -20.68
CA SER A 898 -43.50 32.07 -20.94
C SER A 898 -43.67 33.52 -20.43
N ASP A 899 -44.11 34.39 -21.34
CA ASP A 899 -44.66 35.74 -21.11
C ASP A 899 -43.68 36.82 -20.56
N PRO A 900 -43.01 37.63 -21.42
CA PRO A 900 -42.06 38.72 -21.05
C PRO A 900 -42.32 40.15 -21.68
N GLY A 901 -42.15 41.29 -20.98
CA GLY A 901 -42.44 42.65 -21.53
C GLY A 901 -42.55 43.88 -20.56
N SER A 902 -43.48 43.90 -19.60
CA SER A 902 -43.86 45.01 -18.69
C SER A 902 -42.74 45.70 -17.88
N TYR A 903 -41.51 45.16 -17.83
CA TYR A 903 -40.38 45.76 -17.12
C TYR A 903 -39.60 46.79 -17.98
N GLN A 904 -39.73 46.67 -19.31
CA GLN A 904 -38.91 47.35 -20.31
C GLN A 904 -38.76 48.87 -20.12
N GLY A 905 -39.82 49.56 -19.68
CA GLY A 905 -39.85 51.03 -19.62
C GLY A 905 -38.84 51.69 -18.67
N ASN A 906 -38.59 51.10 -17.48
CA ASN A 906 -37.70 51.71 -16.48
C ASN A 906 -36.21 51.38 -16.69
N LEU A 907 -35.91 50.49 -17.64
CA LEU A 907 -34.55 50.03 -17.95
C LEU A 907 -33.81 51.02 -18.86
N ILE A 908 -34.57 51.71 -19.72
CA ILE A 908 -34.10 52.57 -20.81
C ILE A 908 -33.40 53.84 -20.29
N GLY A 909 -33.93 54.53 -19.28
CA GLY A 909 -33.33 55.79 -18.78
C GLY A 909 -31.95 55.67 -18.13
N ARG A 910 -31.44 54.44 -17.89
CA ARG A 910 -30.05 54.17 -17.49
C ARG A 910 -29.23 53.57 -18.64
N VAL A 911 -29.66 53.72 -19.89
CA VAL A 911 -28.93 53.34 -21.11
C VAL A 911 -28.12 54.54 -21.62
N GLU A 912 -28.84 55.64 -21.85
CA GLU A 912 -28.48 56.63 -22.86
C GLU A 912 -27.17 57.35 -22.53
N THR A 913 -26.92 57.60 -21.24
CA THR A 913 -25.68 58.21 -20.71
C THR A 913 -24.42 57.36 -20.88
N GLY A 914 -24.53 56.08 -21.28
CA GLY A 914 -23.41 55.15 -21.39
C GLY A 914 -22.97 54.80 -22.82
N ILE A 915 -23.75 55.16 -23.84
CA ILE A 915 -23.48 54.76 -25.23
C ILE A 915 -22.62 55.78 -25.98
N GLU A 916 -22.78 57.08 -25.70
CA GLU A 916 -22.17 58.16 -26.51
C GLU A 916 -20.63 58.11 -26.60
N GLU A 917 -19.95 57.55 -25.58
CA GLU A 917 -18.49 57.44 -25.60
C GLU A 917 -17.97 56.31 -26.51
N HIS A 918 -18.78 55.35 -27.00
CA HIS A 918 -18.27 54.01 -27.37
C HIS A 918 -18.87 53.30 -28.66
N GLN A 919 -18.19 53.37 -29.85
CA GLN A 919 -18.31 52.46 -31.03
C GLN A 919 -17.03 52.21 -31.93
N SER A 920 -16.73 50.91 -32.17
CA SER A 920 -15.74 50.29 -33.10
C SER A 920 -14.27 50.17 -32.60
N THR A 921 -13.46 49.10 -32.81
CA THR A 921 -13.48 47.88 -33.66
C THR A 921 -13.00 46.62 -32.87
N PRO A 922 -13.12 45.38 -33.39
CA PRO A 922 -13.26 44.18 -32.54
C PRO A 922 -11.97 43.39 -32.18
N ARG A 923 -11.99 42.69 -31.04
CA ARG A 923 -11.06 41.60 -30.65
C ARG A 923 -11.79 40.47 -29.89
N LYS A 924 -11.10 39.33 -29.70
CA LYS A 924 -11.68 38.05 -29.22
C LYS A 924 -12.39 38.13 -27.87
N ILE A 925 -13.52 37.42 -27.79
CA ILE A 925 -14.24 37.10 -26.56
C ILE A 925 -13.50 36.04 -25.75
N THR A 926 -13.54 36.17 -24.42
CA THR A 926 -12.98 35.20 -23.47
C THR A 926 -13.85 35.10 -22.22
N PHE A 927 -14.31 33.90 -21.90
CA PHE A 927 -14.89 33.60 -20.58
C PHE A 927 -13.80 33.70 -19.51
N SER A 928 -14.01 34.59 -18.53
CA SER A 928 -13.01 34.94 -17.51
C SER A 928 -13.55 34.74 -16.10
N PRO A 929 -12.77 34.14 -15.17
CA PRO A 929 -13.09 34.14 -13.75
C PRO A 929 -12.95 35.56 -13.18
N VAL A 930 -14.07 36.10 -12.70
CA VAL A 930 -14.16 37.44 -12.11
C VAL A 930 -13.64 37.38 -10.68
N ARG A 931 -12.46 37.98 -10.45
CA ARG A 931 -11.89 38.14 -9.11
C ARG A 931 -12.82 38.98 -8.23
N ASP A 932 -12.90 38.61 -6.96
CA ASP A 932 -13.62 39.37 -5.94
C ASP A 932 -13.00 40.77 -5.79
N LEU A 933 -13.73 41.81 -6.20
CA LEU A 933 -13.28 43.20 -6.20
C LEU A 933 -14.42 44.13 -5.79
N PRO A 934 -14.16 45.27 -5.14
CA PRO A 934 -15.21 46.21 -4.72
C PRO A 934 -16.14 46.67 -5.85
N SER A 935 -15.66 46.74 -7.09
CA SER A 935 -16.43 47.12 -8.28
C SER A 935 -17.39 46.04 -8.81
N ASN A 936 -17.30 44.79 -8.35
CA ASN A 936 -18.20 43.68 -8.71
C ASN A 936 -18.86 43.00 -7.51
N ALA A 937 -18.65 43.52 -6.29
CA ALA A 937 -19.20 42.96 -5.06
C ALA A 937 -20.74 42.91 -5.05
N GLU A 938 -21.43 43.93 -5.59
CA GLU A 938 -22.90 43.92 -5.73
C GLU A 938 -23.36 42.76 -6.64
N ALA A 939 -22.69 42.59 -7.80
CA ALA A 939 -23.02 41.53 -8.75
C ALA A 939 -22.80 40.13 -8.17
N ARG A 940 -21.68 39.93 -7.46
CA ARG A 940 -21.38 38.67 -6.76
C ARG A 940 -22.36 38.40 -5.62
N HIS A 941 -22.77 39.42 -4.87
CA HIS A 941 -23.79 39.30 -3.84
C HIS A 941 -25.16 38.91 -4.44
N PHE A 942 -25.59 39.61 -5.51
CA PHE A 942 -26.82 39.30 -6.25
C PHE A 942 -26.84 37.86 -6.79
N LEU A 943 -25.74 37.38 -7.38
CA LEU A 943 -25.61 35.98 -7.82
C LEU A 943 -25.79 35.00 -6.64
N TYR A 944 -25.16 35.29 -5.49
CA TYR A 944 -25.34 34.46 -4.30
C TYR A 944 -26.77 34.55 -3.72
N GLU A 945 -27.45 35.70 -3.81
CA GLU A 945 -28.85 35.81 -3.44
C GLU A 945 -29.75 34.92 -4.31
N GLN A 946 -29.57 34.94 -5.63
CA GLN A 946 -30.39 34.20 -6.59
C GLN A 946 -30.17 32.68 -6.55
N TYR A 947 -28.91 32.23 -6.42
CA TYR A 947 -28.58 30.80 -6.57
C TYR A 947 -28.05 30.13 -5.29
N LYS A 948 -27.85 30.88 -4.20
CA LYS A 948 -27.24 30.37 -2.93
C LYS A 948 -25.94 29.60 -3.16
N GLY A 949 -25.14 30.04 -4.12
CA GLY A 949 -23.87 29.41 -4.54
C GLY A 949 -24.01 28.17 -5.43
N CYS A 950 -25.22 27.69 -5.72
CA CYS A 950 -25.46 26.60 -6.67
C CYS A 950 -25.08 27.02 -8.09
N CYS A 951 -24.47 26.12 -8.86
CA CYS A 951 -24.14 26.38 -10.25
C CYS A 951 -25.39 26.49 -11.13
N GLN A 952 -25.47 27.54 -11.96
CA GLN A 952 -26.57 27.76 -12.92
C GLN A 952 -26.69 26.70 -14.02
N ILE A 953 -25.72 25.80 -14.19
CA ILE A 953 -25.79 24.66 -15.13
C ILE A 953 -26.08 23.36 -14.38
N THR A 954 -25.22 22.96 -13.45
CA THR A 954 -25.29 21.64 -12.80
C THR A 954 -26.18 21.60 -11.55
N GLY A 955 -26.61 22.76 -11.03
CA GLY A 955 -27.30 22.87 -9.74
C GLY A 955 -26.43 22.59 -8.51
N THR A 956 -25.20 22.10 -8.68
CA THR A 956 -24.33 21.64 -7.57
C THR A 956 -23.51 22.77 -6.95
N THR A 957 -23.20 22.62 -5.66
CA THR A 957 -22.23 23.42 -4.89
C THR A 957 -21.78 22.63 -3.65
N PHE A 958 -20.86 23.18 -2.86
CA PHE A 958 -20.44 22.65 -1.57
C PHE A 958 -20.18 23.79 -0.58
N PRO A 959 -20.37 23.59 0.73
CA PRO A 959 -20.08 24.60 1.75
C PRO A 959 -18.57 24.88 1.86
N LYS A 960 -18.21 26.16 1.98
CA LYS A 960 -16.86 26.63 2.34
C LYS A 960 -16.51 26.11 3.73
N ALA A 961 -15.24 25.73 3.94
CA ALA A 961 -14.74 25.35 5.27
C ALA A 961 -14.73 26.54 6.27
N SER A 962 -14.69 27.78 5.76
CA SER A 962 -14.83 29.01 6.54
C SER A 962 -16.31 29.32 6.81
N ARG A 963 -16.68 29.44 8.08
CA ARG A 963 -17.96 30.04 8.50
C ARG A 963 -17.96 31.54 8.19
N ASN A 964 -19.13 32.11 7.90
CA ASN A 964 -19.32 33.55 7.81
C ASN A 964 -19.53 34.17 9.20
N THR A 965 -19.78 35.48 9.26
CA THR A 965 -19.93 36.25 10.51
C THR A 965 -21.03 35.72 11.43
N ASP A 966 -22.06 35.10 10.86
CA ASP A 966 -23.22 34.59 11.60
C ASP A 966 -23.04 33.09 11.97
N GLY A 967 -21.84 32.56 11.79
CA GLY A 967 -21.45 31.21 12.20
C GLY A 967 -21.89 30.10 11.25
N MET A 968 -22.54 30.40 10.13
CA MET A 968 -22.99 29.43 9.13
C MET A 968 -21.94 29.22 8.03
N ALA A 969 -21.94 28.05 7.40
CA ALA A 969 -21.09 27.78 6.25
C ALA A 969 -21.78 28.26 4.97
N GLU A 970 -21.15 29.17 4.23
CA GLU A 970 -21.65 29.62 2.93
C GLU A 970 -21.24 28.67 1.82
N ASN A 971 -22.06 28.54 0.78
CA ASN A 971 -21.74 27.74 -0.40
C ASN A 971 -20.67 28.40 -1.28
N TYR A 972 -19.80 27.59 -1.88
CA TYR A 972 -18.73 28.04 -2.75
C TYR A 972 -19.19 28.12 -4.22
N PHE A 973 -18.92 29.25 -4.87
CA PHE A 973 -19.16 29.44 -6.31
C PHE A 973 -18.12 30.36 -6.92
N GLU A 974 -17.97 30.25 -8.23
CA GLU A 974 -17.16 31.12 -9.07
C GLU A 974 -18.06 32.00 -9.94
N ALA A 975 -17.62 33.24 -10.20
CA ALA A 975 -18.33 34.17 -11.08
C ALA A 975 -17.65 34.22 -12.45
N CYS A 976 -18.34 33.79 -13.50
CA CYS A 976 -17.80 33.76 -14.87
C CYS A 976 -18.38 34.88 -15.71
N SER A 977 -17.55 35.80 -16.21
CA SER A 977 -18.03 36.83 -17.14
C SER A 977 -18.27 36.25 -18.54
N LEU A 978 -19.40 36.57 -19.16
CA LEU A 978 -19.73 36.23 -20.54
C LEU A 978 -18.83 36.99 -21.52
N LEU A 979 -18.72 38.31 -21.33
CA LEU A 979 -17.78 39.19 -22.03
C LEU A 979 -16.77 39.79 -21.03
N SER A 980 -15.51 39.94 -21.46
CA SER A 980 -14.41 40.34 -20.58
C SER A 980 -13.58 41.46 -21.21
N TYR A 981 -13.61 42.64 -20.59
CA TYR A 981 -12.88 43.83 -21.02
C TYR A 981 -12.31 44.60 -19.81
N GLY A 982 -11.17 45.26 -20.00
CA GLY A 982 -10.63 46.22 -19.04
C GLY A 982 -11.16 47.62 -19.35
N ASN A 983 -11.54 48.38 -18.32
CA ASN A 983 -12.05 49.75 -18.37
C ASN A 983 -13.48 49.92 -18.95
N ALA A 984 -14.36 48.93 -18.79
CA ALA A 984 -15.79 49.05 -19.10
C ALA A 984 -16.61 48.70 -17.84
N ASP A 985 -16.78 49.65 -16.92
CA ASP A 985 -17.35 49.35 -15.59
C ASP A 985 -18.79 48.83 -15.61
N TYR A 986 -19.58 49.18 -16.65
CA TYR A 986 -20.93 48.64 -16.84
C TYR A 986 -20.97 47.12 -17.07
N LEU A 987 -19.85 46.51 -17.49
CA LEU A 987 -19.71 45.06 -17.64
C LEU A 987 -19.41 44.32 -16.33
N ASN A 988 -19.26 45.04 -15.21
CA ASN A 988 -19.25 44.44 -13.87
C ASN A 988 -20.66 44.16 -13.32
N ASP A 989 -21.74 44.46 -14.06
CA ASP A 989 -23.11 44.10 -13.67
C ASP A 989 -23.32 42.57 -13.69
N ALA A 990 -24.18 42.07 -12.80
CA ALA A 990 -24.51 40.65 -12.70
C ALA A 990 -25.03 40.06 -14.02
N GLY A 991 -25.73 40.82 -14.87
CA GLY A 991 -26.22 40.34 -16.16
C GLY A 991 -25.13 39.82 -17.10
N ASN A 992 -23.88 40.29 -16.96
CA ASN A 992 -22.72 39.80 -17.71
C ASN A 992 -22.04 38.60 -17.01
N MET A 993 -22.57 38.07 -15.91
CA MET A 993 -21.91 37.07 -15.07
C MET A 993 -22.77 35.82 -14.83
N LEU A 994 -22.12 34.68 -14.67
CA LEU A 994 -22.75 33.41 -14.28
C LEU A 994 -22.22 32.92 -12.94
N CYS A 995 -23.11 32.44 -12.07
CA CYS A 995 -22.79 31.65 -10.88
C CYS A 995 -22.50 30.21 -11.29
N VAL A 996 -21.24 29.77 -11.21
CA VAL A 996 -20.79 28.46 -11.68
C VAL A 996 -19.96 27.71 -10.63
N SER A 997 -19.91 26.38 -10.74
CA SER A 997 -19.00 25.57 -9.92
C SER A 997 -17.54 25.73 -10.40
N ALA A 998 -16.56 25.30 -9.61
CA ALA A 998 -15.15 25.33 -10.00
C ALA A 998 -14.86 24.46 -11.25
N ASP A 999 -15.51 23.29 -11.38
CA ASP A 999 -15.42 22.44 -12.57
C ASP A 999 -16.05 23.11 -13.80
N THR A 1000 -17.26 23.66 -13.63
CA THR A 1000 -17.97 24.37 -14.71
C THR A 1000 -17.20 25.61 -15.18
N MET A 1001 -16.57 26.35 -14.26
CA MET A 1001 -15.63 27.44 -14.56
C MET A 1001 -14.42 26.95 -15.37
N ALA A 1002 -13.81 25.82 -14.98
CA ALA A 1002 -12.70 25.23 -15.72
C ALA A 1002 -13.12 24.82 -17.15
N LYS A 1003 -14.31 24.21 -17.30
CA LYS A 1003 -14.90 23.87 -18.61
C LYS A 1003 -15.13 25.11 -19.47
N PHE A 1004 -15.79 26.17 -18.97
CA PHE A 1004 -15.93 27.44 -19.70
C PHE A 1004 -14.58 28.05 -20.09
N LYS A 1005 -13.57 27.96 -19.22
CA LYS A 1005 -12.27 28.57 -19.48
C LYS A 1005 -11.42 27.80 -20.49
N TYR A 1006 -11.51 26.46 -20.55
CA TYR A 1006 -10.58 25.62 -21.33
C TYR A 1006 -11.19 24.70 -22.39
N ALA A 1007 -12.48 24.35 -22.33
CA ALA A 1007 -13.12 23.41 -23.25
C ALA A 1007 -13.84 24.08 -24.44
N SER A 1008 -14.49 23.30 -25.30
CA SER A 1008 -15.47 23.82 -26.28
C SER A 1008 -16.66 24.48 -25.56
N VAL A 1009 -17.16 25.57 -26.13
CA VAL A 1009 -18.37 26.26 -25.67
C VAL A 1009 -19.12 26.77 -26.90
N GLU A 1010 -20.25 26.16 -27.24
CA GLU A 1010 -21.06 26.55 -28.40
C GLU A 1010 -22.51 26.74 -27.93
N PHE A 1011 -23.15 27.86 -28.31
CA PHE A 1011 -24.54 28.12 -27.93
C PHE A 1011 -25.47 27.43 -28.94
N ILE A 1012 -26.28 26.49 -28.44
CA ILE A 1012 -27.23 25.69 -29.25
C ILE A 1012 -28.50 26.51 -29.50
N GLU A 1013 -28.98 27.19 -28.46
CA GLU A 1013 -29.98 28.25 -28.56
C GLU A 1013 -29.23 29.59 -28.54
N ASN A 1014 -29.45 30.46 -29.54
CA ASN A 1014 -28.79 31.76 -29.62
C ASN A 1014 -29.25 32.65 -28.43
N PRO A 1015 -28.32 33.26 -27.66
CA PRO A 1015 -28.67 34.22 -26.62
C PRO A 1015 -29.53 35.39 -27.08
N GLU A 1016 -29.37 35.87 -28.33
CA GLU A 1016 -30.26 36.91 -28.87
C GLU A 1016 -31.69 36.38 -29.05
N ASP A 1017 -31.88 35.21 -29.68
CA ASP A 1017 -33.19 34.57 -29.84
C ASP A 1017 -33.85 34.29 -28.48
N ALA A 1018 -33.07 33.93 -27.46
CA ALA A 1018 -33.57 33.73 -26.10
C ALA A 1018 -33.96 35.04 -25.41
N ILE A 1019 -33.25 36.15 -25.67
CA ILE A 1019 -33.59 37.49 -25.21
C ILE A 1019 -34.82 38.03 -25.94
N GLU A 1020 -34.95 37.81 -27.24
CA GLU A 1020 -36.11 38.24 -28.03
C GLU A 1020 -37.36 37.39 -27.70
N THR A 1021 -37.19 36.09 -27.48
CA THR A 1021 -38.23 35.21 -26.93
C THR A 1021 -38.62 35.62 -25.52
N PHE A 1022 -37.64 35.98 -24.66
CA PHE A 1022 -37.85 36.66 -23.38
C PHE A 1022 -38.13 38.18 -23.53
N LYS A 1023 -38.68 38.65 -24.66
CA LYS A 1023 -39.22 40.03 -24.81
C LYS A 1023 -40.57 40.15 -25.53
N ALA A 1024 -41.16 39.04 -25.99
CA ALA A 1024 -42.31 39.06 -26.91
C ALA A 1024 -43.76 39.14 -26.34
N ASN A 1025 -44.06 39.26 -25.02
CA ASN A 1025 -45.45 39.33 -24.47
C ASN A 1025 -45.68 40.06 -23.10
N GLY A 1026 -45.23 39.48 -21.95
CA GLY A 1026 -45.73 39.62 -20.56
C GLY A 1026 -45.27 40.77 -19.61
N GLU A 1027 -44.88 40.54 -18.34
CA GLU A 1027 -43.55 39.97 -17.97
C GLU A 1027 -43.46 39.14 -16.69
N GLN A 1028 -43.13 37.85 -16.84
CA GLN A 1028 -43.60 36.83 -15.93
C GLN A 1028 -42.77 35.52 -15.88
N ALA A 1029 -41.91 35.19 -16.86
CA ALA A 1029 -41.27 33.86 -16.85
C ALA A 1029 -40.28 33.67 -15.69
N GLU A 1030 -40.62 32.83 -14.71
CA GLU A 1030 -39.89 32.68 -13.43
C GLU A 1030 -38.42 32.25 -13.58
N SER A 1031 -38.10 31.52 -14.65
CA SER A 1031 -36.73 31.25 -15.07
C SER A 1031 -36.60 31.19 -16.58
N VAL A 1032 -35.42 31.54 -17.08
CA VAL A 1032 -35.02 31.41 -18.48
C VAL A 1032 -33.89 30.41 -18.56
N SER A 1033 -33.92 29.53 -19.56
CA SER A 1033 -32.79 28.66 -19.85
C SER A 1033 -32.37 28.77 -21.30
N VAL A 1034 -31.06 28.72 -21.54
CA VAL A 1034 -30.45 28.73 -22.87
C VAL A 1034 -29.52 27.51 -22.95
N LYS A 1035 -29.76 26.65 -23.93
CA LYS A 1035 -28.93 25.49 -24.22
C LYS A 1035 -27.54 25.86 -24.75
N ILE A 1036 -26.51 25.21 -24.22
CA ILE A 1036 -25.14 25.27 -24.72
C ILE A 1036 -24.55 23.86 -24.80
N GLN A 1037 -23.63 23.65 -25.74
CA GLN A 1037 -22.73 22.51 -25.72
C GLN A 1037 -21.44 22.92 -25.01
N LEU A 1038 -21.19 22.35 -23.84
CA LEU A 1038 -20.05 22.67 -22.97
C LEU A 1038 -19.17 21.43 -22.84
N ALA A 1039 -17.93 21.52 -23.32
CA ALA A 1039 -17.00 20.37 -23.38
C ALA A 1039 -17.54 19.14 -24.15
N GLY A 1040 -18.45 19.35 -25.10
CA GLY A 1040 -19.12 18.29 -25.88
C GLY A 1040 -20.49 17.87 -25.34
N GLU A 1041 -20.85 18.23 -24.11
CA GLU A 1041 -22.12 17.83 -23.47
C GLU A 1041 -23.21 18.91 -23.68
N GLU A 1042 -24.38 18.54 -24.20
CA GLU A 1042 -25.56 19.41 -24.15
C GLU A 1042 -25.96 19.66 -22.70
N CYS A 1043 -25.97 20.93 -22.30
CA CYS A 1043 -26.48 21.38 -21.02
C CYS A 1043 -27.22 22.71 -21.20
N SER A 1044 -27.73 23.29 -20.11
CA SER A 1044 -28.45 24.57 -20.20
C SER A 1044 -28.09 25.45 -19.03
N ILE A 1045 -27.70 26.69 -19.32
CA ILE A 1045 -27.57 27.72 -18.29
C ILE A 1045 -28.99 28.11 -17.88
N LYS A 1046 -29.27 28.14 -16.57
CA LYS A 1046 -30.55 28.57 -15.99
C LYS A 1046 -30.37 29.89 -15.27
N TRP A 1047 -31.09 30.91 -15.68
CA TRP A 1047 -31.20 32.19 -14.99
C TRP A 1047 -32.57 32.27 -14.30
N SER A 1048 -32.62 32.76 -13.06
CA SER A 1048 -33.87 33.28 -12.51
C SER A 1048 -34.35 34.48 -13.33
N GLN A 1049 -35.65 34.73 -13.36
CA GLN A 1049 -36.26 35.90 -14.02
C GLN A 1049 -35.47 37.18 -13.76
N ARG A 1050 -35.28 37.53 -12.48
CA ARG A 1050 -34.57 38.75 -12.04
C ARG A 1050 -33.11 38.81 -12.52
N HIS A 1051 -32.47 37.66 -12.76
CA HIS A 1051 -31.11 37.62 -13.30
C HIS A 1051 -31.09 37.80 -14.81
N PHE A 1052 -31.97 37.11 -15.56
CA PHE A 1052 -32.02 37.24 -17.01
C PHE A 1052 -32.42 38.66 -17.44
N MET A 1053 -33.31 39.32 -16.68
CA MET A 1053 -33.65 40.74 -16.88
C MET A 1053 -32.42 41.68 -16.82
N ARG A 1054 -31.36 41.36 -16.05
CA ARG A 1054 -30.10 42.13 -16.06
C ARG A 1054 -29.26 41.85 -17.31
N LEU A 1055 -29.29 40.62 -17.85
CA LEU A 1055 -28.65 40.29 -19.14
C LEU A 1055 -29.36 41.01 -20.29
N VAL A 1056 -30.70 41.02 -20.32
CA VAL A 1056 -31.51 41.81 -21.26
C VAL A 1056 -31.17 43.30 -21.13
N ALA A 1057 -31.07 43.82 -19.91
CA ALA A 1057 -30.69 45.22 -19.66
C ALA A 1057 -29.38 45.59 -20.35
N LEU A 1058 -28.36 44.73 -20.32
CA LEU A 1058 -27.07 44.98 -20.95
C LEU A 1058 -27.12 44.83 -22.48
N TYR A 1059 -27.96 43.92 -23.00
CA TYR A 1059 -28.18 43.73 -24.43
C TYR A 1059 -28.95 44.88 -25.09
N GLU A 1060 -29.90 45.51 -24.37
CA GLU A 1060 -30.57 46.74 -24.84
C GLU A 1060 -29.69 48.00 -24.71
N LYS A 1061 -28.59 47.93 -23.94
CA LYS A 1061 -27.68 49.07 -23.67
C LYS A 1061 -26.56 49.25 -24.70
N ALA A 1062 -26.69 48.66 -25.88
CA ALA A 1062 -25.54 48.35 -26.75
C ALA A 1062 -25.83 48.30 -28.25
#